data_AF-A0AAU3CE06-F1
#
_entry.id   AF-A0AAU3CE06-F1
#
_cell.length_a   1.000
_cell.length_b   1.000
_cell.length_c   1.000
_cell.angle_alpha   90.00
_cell.angle_beta   90.00
_cell.angle_gamma   90.00
#
_symmetry.space_group_name_H-M   'P 1'
#
loop_
_entity.id
_entity.type
_entity.pdbx_description
1 polymer ?
#
loop_
_entity_poly.entity_id
_entity_poly.type
_entity_poly.pdbx_seq_one_letter_code
_entity_poly.pdbx_strand_id
1 'polypeptide(L)'
;MRLLDITAVAHRDGHRIDIAWSYPPAAEVSAGVAVVRGRHDYPATPDDGVLVGEGIGITTASDTSIQAERTYYYALFPFTGNPPVFHTRSPDDARRNRATAMATAPYGFADLLHSLLPAVYHRYDAERSQLRRFLELPGGELDRFYSHARAALGLVDPLWVDGRLLPLLAHWIGWHTDHRLPLAAQRNEVRSAPHLYQATGGARALDATVSRVTGWTNRTKEFVHNVARTNEPECQTLWGALRDSQGQWSEPALASVHFVHDGRSAMVPGPGNSAQLFYHTRRAHGWDIWAKRLANGVWQPSAPVVSRPGVDKHPTAAMQGDTLRLYWQGRAPGERIWRVWHAAQTGEKWSEPALLGEGGSDQRTPAAVADDDGGLWLFWLEQEAGTWLLKYNRRDATDWQLSTPAVLPTDGEHGARLTDDLFVLFHPGATVPKLWVFWARQEPAGPNQTRWHIVYRCKQGLDPTARDWSPIRRLTRQAHGDHDRQPAARAAGDDAVELFWSSTRLGGWAIFRNVLDAESDPPTWGTPQRLFAGAHAMRAPLALDTYAGTFLLHRSNQSLEHGRTASGATTLDHRYAGTTTMDIRARDRLALRGTFEDPQRYLYDTARETGRGRIARESVGLYLTPRTETPEEIQAAVSRLAGVLEEFMPVSARPVFITE
;
A
#
# COMPACT_ATOMS: atom_id res chain seq x y z
N MET A 1 47.88 13.19 -13.41
CA MET A 1 48.54 13.88 -14.55
C MET A 1 47.50 14.20 -15.61
N ARG A 2 47.51 15.42 -16.18
CA ARG A 2 46.57 15.82 -17.25
C ARG A 2 47.27 15.69 -18.60
N LEU A 3 46.71 14.88 -19.49
CA LEU A 3 47.19 14.74 -20.87
C LEU A 3 46.68 15.91 -21.72
N LEU A 4 47.41 16.22 -22.79
CA LEU A 4 47.09 17.29 -23.73
C LEU A 4 46.67 16.71 -25.09
N ASP A 5 45.96 17.52 -25.89
CA ASP A 5 45.63 17.22 -27.29
C ASP A 5 44.97 15.84 -27.52
N ILE A 6 44.15 15.41 -26.57
CA ILE A 6 43.49 14.11 -26.66
C ILE A 6 42.47 14.15 -27.80
N THR A 7 42.64 13.27 -28.77
CA THR A 7 41.75 13.12 -29.91
C THR A 7 41.36 11.65 -30.10
N ALA A 8 40.13 11.42 -30.56
CA ALA A 8 39.67 10.12 -31.03
C ALA A 8 39.02 10.31 -32.40
N VAL A 9 39.46 9.56 -33.40
CA VAL A 9 39.01 9.72 -34.78
C VAL A 9 38.70 8.34 -35.38
N ALA A 10 37.61 8.23 -36.11
CA ALA A 10 37.28 7.01 -36.84
C ALA A 10 38.34 6.74 -37.93
N HIS A 11 38.80 5.50 -38.03
CA HIS A 11 39.70 5.13 -39.11
C HIS A 11 38.94 4.99 -40.44
N ARG A 12 39.59 5.35 -41.54
CA ARG A 12 38.99 5.29 -42.89
C ARG A 12 38.56 3.88 -43.31
N ASP A 13 39.28 2.84 -42.84
CA ASP A 13 38.94 1.44 -43.15
C ASP A 13 37.71 0.95 -42.34
N GLY A 14 37.14 1.79 -41.48
CA GLY A 14 36.01 1.47 -40.63
C GLY A 14 36.32 0.47 -39.52
N HIS A 15 35.33 0.19 -38.68
CA HIS A 15 35.40 -0.72 -37.52
C HIS A 15 36.59 -0.48 -36.58
N ARG A 16 37.11 0.76 -36.57
CA ARG A 16 38.29 1.16 -35.84
C ARG A 16 38.24 2.63 -35.45
N ILE A 17 38.75 2.93 -34.26
CA ILE A 17 38.97 4.29 -33.77
C ILE A 17 40.44 4.42 -33.36
N ASP A 18 41.10 5.47 -33.83
CA ASP A 18 42.46 5.82 -33.43
C ASP A 18 42.44 6.97 -32.43
N ILE A 19 43.21 6.80 -31.36
CA ILE A 19 43.25 7.70 -30.21
C ILE A 19 44.68 8.22 -30.13
N ALA A 20 44.84 9.53 -29.97
CA ALA A 20 46.14 10.18 -29.86
C ALA A 20 46.14 11.21 -28.73
N TRP A 21 47.29 11.41 -28.07
CA TRP A 21 47.47 12.40 -27.01
C TRP A 21 48.94 12.81 -26.88
N SER A 22 49.16 13.92 -26.15
CA SER A 22 50.48 14.45 -25.83
C SER A 22 50.70 14.50 -24.32
N TYR A 23 51.94 14.26 -23.89
CA TYR A 23 52.34 14.45 -22.49
C TYR A 23 52.59 15.94 -22.22
N PRO A 24 52.26 16.46 -21.01
CA PRO A 24 52.61 17.83 -20.67
C PRO A 24 54.15 17.97 -20.56
N PRO A 25 54.72 19.15 -20.84
CA PRO A 25 56.18 19.35 -20.92
C PRO A 25 56.97 18.99 -19.64
N ALA A 26 56.28 18.96 -18.48
CA ALA A 26 56.85 18.63 -17.17
C ALA A 26 56.61 17.17 -16.75
N ALA A 27 55.99 16.34 -17.59
CA ALA A 27 55.83 14.91 -17.32
C ALA A 27 57.13 14.17 -17.65
N GLU A 28 57.65 13.43 -16.67
CA GLU A 28 58.82 12.57 -16.85
C GLU A 28 58.57 11.50 -17.93
N VAL A 29 59.65 11.11 -18.63
CA VAL A 29 59.70 10.05 -19.67
C VAL A 29 59.26 8.66 -19.13
N SER A 30 59.04 8.55 -17.82
CA SER A 30 58.64 7.34 -17.09
C SER A 30 57.12 7.13 -16.95
N ALA A 31 56.28 8.04 -17.48
CA ALA A 31 54.83 7.96 -17.35
C ALA A 31 54.17 7.05 -18.41
N GLY A 32 53.39 6.08 -17.97
CA GLY A 32 52.54 5.24 -18.82
C GLY A 32 51.09 5.70 -18.87
N VAL A 33 50.34 5.19 -19.85
CA VAL A 33 48.91 5.44 -20.02
C VAL A 33 48.20 4.14 -20.33
N ALA A 34 47.12 3.85 -19.60
CA ALA A 34 46.15 2.81 -19.94
C ALA A 34 44.93 3.47 -20.58
N VAL A 35 44.59 3.04 -21.80
CA VAL A 35 43.44 3.52 -22.56
C VAL A 35 42.32 2.50 -22.42
N VAL A 36 41.21 2.91 -21.81
CA VAL A 36 40.08 2.02 -21.53
C VAL A 36 38.84 2.53 -22.24
N ARG A 37 38.08 1.61 -22.83
CA ARG A 37 36.85 1.87 -23.56
C ARG A 37 35.63 1.45 -22.76
N GLY A 38 34.67 2.37 -22.68
CA GLY A 38 33.29 2.15 -22.24
C GLY A 38 32.30 2.26 -23.41
N ARG A 39 31.16 1.56 -23.27
CA ARG A 39 30.11 1.47 -24.31
C ARG A 39 29.00 2.50 -24.18
N HIS A 40 28.64 2.88 -22.95
CA HIS A 40 27.51 3.79 -22.69
C HIS A 40 27.90 5.01 -21.83
N ASP A 41 29.07 4.94 -21.19
CA ASP A 41 29.65 5.97 -20.32
C ASP A 41 31.19 5.88 -20.42
N TYR A 42 31.87 6.90 -19.91
CA TYR A 42 33.31 6.88 -19.73
C TYR A 42 33.68 5.94 -18.57
N PRO A 43 34.68 5.06 -18.73
CA PRO A 43 35.25 4.29 -17.64
C PRO A 43 35.63 5.16 -16.44
N ALA A 44 35.25 4.73 -15.25
CA ALA A 44 35.60 5.42 -14.00
C ALA A 44 36.96 4.97 -13.45
N THR A 45 37.34 3.72 -13.70
CA THR A 45 38.61 3.12 -13.27
C THR A 45 39.30 2.38 -14.43
N PRO A 46 40.60 2.06 -14.31
CA PRO A 46 41.32 1.27 -15.32
C PRO A 46 40.70 -0.11 -15.60
N ASP A 47 39.97 -0.66 -14.62
CA ASP A 47 39.30 -1.97 -14.71
C ASP A 47 37.83 -1.87 -15.21
N ASP A 48 37.30 -0.65 -15.37
CA ASP A 48 35.90 -0.39 -15.73
C ASP A 48 35.70 -0.31 -17.26
N GLY A 49 35.96 -1.41 -17.97
CA GLY A 49 35.72 -1.49 -19.41
C GLY A 49 36.66 -2.44 -20.13
N VAL A 50 36.94 -2.13 -21.40
CA VAL A 50 37.86 -2.91 -22.24
C VAL A 50 39.16 -2.14 -22.43
N LEU A 51 40.29 -2.73 -22.04
CA LEU A 51 41.62 -2.18 -22.28
C LEU A 51 41.92 -2.19 -23.79
N VAL A 52 42.18 -1.01 -24.34
CA VAL A 52 42.50 -0.78 -25.77
C VAL A 52 44.00 -0.76 -26.00
N GLY A 53 44.75 -0.18 -25.05
CA GLY A 53 46.20 -0.11 -25.12
C GLY A 53 46.80 0.34 -23.80
N GLU A 54 47.97 -0.18 -23.46
CA GLU A 54 48.72 0.17 -22.25
C GLU A 54 50.21 0.19 -22.58
N GLY A 55 50.93 1.19 -22.06
CA GLY A 55 52.38 1.24 -22.20
C GLY A 55 53.00 2.50 -21.60
N ILE A 56 54.32 2.47 -21.44
CA ILE A 56 55.14 3.63 -21.04
C ILE A 56 55.55 4.39 -22.30
N GLY A 57 55.36 5.71 -22.31
CA GLY A 57 55.77 6.58 -23.43
C GLY A 57 54.93 6.46 -24.71
N ILE A 58 53.83 5.69 -24.69
CA ILE A 58 52.91 5.63 -25.83
C ILE A 58 52.11 6.94 -25.93
N THR A 59 51.88 7.39 -27.16
CA THR A 59 51.10 8.61 -27.46
C THR A 59 49.89 8.31 -28.35
N THR A 60 49.73 7.05 -28.76
CA THR A 60 48.62 6.61 -29.61
C THR A 60 48.14 5.21 -29.20
N ALA A 61 46.86 4.92 -29.48
CA ALA A 61 46.26 3.59 -29.34
C ALA A 61 45.19 3.40 -30.43
N SER A 62 45.01 2.16 -30.88
CA SER A 62 44.05 1.81 -31.93
C SER A 62 43.06 0.77 -31.42
N ASP A 63 41.79 1.14 -31.37
CA ASP A 63 40.70 0.25 -31.02
C ASP A 63 40.13 -0.40 -32.28
N THR A 64 40.25 -1.72 -32.40
CA THR A 64 39.91 -2.45 -33.63
C THR A 64 38.75 -3.42 -33.40
N SER A 65 38.14 -3.89 -34.49
CA SER A 65 37.01 -4.85 -34.46
C SER A 65 35.79 -4.34 -33.69
N ILE A 66 35.56 -3.04 -33.72
CA ILE A 66 34.42 -2.40 -33.05
C ILE A 66 33.21 -2.30 -33.98
N GLN A 67 32.02 -2.42 -33.39
CA GLN A 67 30.79 -2.25 -34.15
C GLN A 67 30.69 -0.81 -34.65
N ALA A 68 30.49 -0.67 -35.96
CA ALA A 68 30.28 0.62 -36.62
C ALA A 68 28.97 1.28 -36.21
N GLU A 69 28.85 2.58 -36.52
CA GLU A 69 27.67 3.41 -36.29
C GLU A 69 27.32 3.54 -34.80
N ARG A 70 28.35 3.38 -33.95
CA ARG A 70 28.25 3.51 -32.50
C ARG A 70 29.33 4.42 -31.97
N THR A 71 28.93 5.26 -31.03
CA THR A 71 29.84 6.13 -30.28
C THR A 71 30.43 5.36 -29.11
N TYR A 72 31.76 5.36 -29.02
CA TYR A 72 32.51 4.77 -27.91
C TYR A 72 33.13 5.87 -27.06
N TYR A 73 33.30 5.58 -25.78
CA TYR A 73 33.81 6.51 -24.78
C TYR A 73 35.15 5.99 -24.26
N TYR A 74 36.18 6.82 -24.30
CA TYR A 74 37.52 6.44 -23.89
C TYR A 74 37.95 7.28 -22.69
N ALA A 75 38.52 6.63 -21.68
CA ALA A 75 39.19 7.26 -20.57
C ALA A 75 40.67 6.84 -20.58
N LEU A 76 41.56 7.81 -20.40
CA LEU A 76 43.00 7.58 -20.38
C LEU A 76 43.49 7.74 -18.94
N PHE A 77 44.03 6.67 -18.38
CA PHE A 77 44.51 6.59 -17.00
C PHE A 77 46.03 6.61 -16.98
N PRO A 78 46.67 7.73 -16.60
CA PRO A 78 48.11 7.77 -16.51
C PRO A 78 48.63 7.08 -15.23
N PHE A 79 49.73 6.36 -15.36
CA PHE A 79 50.38 5.60 -14.29
C PHE A 79 51.90 5.75 -14.34
N THR A 80 52.59 5.34 -13.27
CA THR A 80 54.04 5.20 -13.24
C THR A 80 54.45 3.82 -12.73
N GLY A 81 55.67 3.40 -13.08
CA GLY A 81 56.26 2.16 -12.60
C GLY A 81 55.77 0.90 -13.31
N ASN A 82 56.39 -0.22 -12.94
CA ASN A 82 55.99 -1.57 -13.30
C ASN A 82 56.16 -2.44 -12.03
N PRO A 83 55.07 -2.82 -11.33
CA PRO A 83 53.66 -2.78 -11.75
C PRO A 83 53.05 -1.35 -11.81
N PRO A 84 51.99 -1.14 -12.62
CA PRO A 84 51.36 0.17 -12.80
C PRO A 84 50.81 0.75 -11.49
N VAL A 85 51.21 1.98 -11.15
CA VAL A 85 50.62 2.77 -10.07
C VAL A 85 49.87 3.96 -10.67
N PHE A 86 48.54 3.91 -10.64
CA PHE A 86 47.69 4.93 -11.25
C PHE A 86 47.64 6.23 -10.44
N HIS A 87 47.73 7.37 -11.13
CA HIS A 87 47.75 8.69 -10.52
C HIS A 87 46.36 9.31 -10.25
N THR A 88 45.32 8.51 -10.08
CA THR A 88 43.96 9.00 -9.81
C THR A 88 43.82 9.41 -8.34
N ARG A 89 44.15 10.67 -8.01
CA ARG A 89 43.94 11.22 -6.65
C ARG A 89 42.46 11.54 -6.36
N SER A 90 41.61 11.64 -7.38
CA SER A 90 40.16 11.87 -7.29
C SER A 90 39.43 11.40 -8.57
N PRO A 91 38.15 10.98 -8.51
CA PRO A 91 37.32 10.73 -9.70
C PRO A 91 37.28 11.90 -10.69
N ASP A 92 37.48 13.13 -10.22
CA ASP A 92 37.52 14.32 -11.07
C ASP A 92 38.78 14.44 -11.94
N ASP A 93 39.87 13.74 -11.60
CA ASP A 93 41.08 13.71 -12.43
C ASP A 93 40.87 12.82 -13.68
N ALA A 94 40.16 11.70 -13.53
CA ALA A 94 39.77 10.83 -14.65
C ALA A 94 38.77 11.52 -15.61
N ARG A 95 38.02 12.52 -15.14
CA ARG A 95 37.13 13.33 -15.98
C ARG A 95 37.85 14.21 -16.99
N ARG A 96 39.14 14.49 -16.76
CA ARG A 96 39.93 15.43 -17.58
C ARG A 96 40.62 14.77 -18.77
N ASN A 97 40.78 13.45 -18.76
CA ASN A 97 41.47 12.70 -19.81
C ASN A 97 40.48 11.77 -20.54
N ARG A 98 39.58 12.37 -21.34
CA ARG A 98 38.48 11.67 -22.00
C ARG A 98 38.40 12.00 -23.48
N ALA A 99 38.02 11.02 -24.28
CA ALA A 99 37.75 11.18 -25.70
C ALA A 99 36.55 10.34 -26.15
N THR A 100 35.92 10.75 -27.23
CA THR A 100 34.72 10.10 -27.77
C THR A 100 34.78 10.18 -29.28
N ALA A 101 34.42 9.08 -29.94
CA ALA A 101 34.32 9.00 -31.39
C ALA A 101 33.29 7.95 -31.80
N MET A 102 32.69 8.15 -32.96
CA MET A 102 31.79 7.18 -33.58
C MET A 102 32.58 6.34 -34.59
N ALA A 103 32.51 5.02 -34.48
CA ALA A 103 33.11 4.13 -35.47
C ALA A 103 32.32 4.18 -36.79
N THR A 104 33.00 4.20 -37.93
CA THR A 104 32.39 4.12 -39.27
C THR A 104 32.44 2.69 -39.81
N ALA A 105 31.63 2.38 -40.82
CA ALA A 105 31.72 1.13 -41.57
C ALA A 105 32.25 1.38 -42.99
N PRO A 106 33.07 0.47 -43.55
CA PRO A 106 33.45 0.53 -44.95
C PRO A 106 32.29 -0.06 -45.77
N TYR A 107 31.55 0.79 -46.47
CA TYR A 107 30.46 0.38 -47.35
C TYR A 107 30.94 0.03 -48.76
N GLY A 108 32.23 0.22 -49.04
CA GLY A 108 32.83 -0.17 -50.31
C GLY A 108 32.46 0.79 -51.44
N PHE A 109 32.12 2.05 -51.14
CA PHE A 109 31.81 3.02 -52.19
C PHE A 109 32.98 3.23 -53.16
N ALA A 110 34.23 3.07 -52.71
CA ALA A 110 35.40 3.09 -53.60
C ALA A 110 35.35 1.99 -54.67
N ASP A 111 35.01 0.76 -54.27
CA ASP A 111 34.87 -0.38 -55.19
C ASP A 111 33.64 -0.23 -56.08
N LEU A 112 32.53 0.30 -55.54
CA LEU A 112 31.35 0.61 -56.33
C LEU A 112 31.66 1.66 -57.40
N LEU A 113 32.30 2.78 -57.03
CA LEU A 113 32.71 3.82 -57.97
C LEU A 113 33.64 3.27 -59.04
N HIS A 114 34.61 2.43 -58.67
CA HIS A 114 35.48 1.77 -59.62
C HIS A 114 34.67 0.89 -60.58
N SER A 115 33.75 0.06 -60.08
CA SER A 115 32.92 -0.85 -60.89
C SER A 115 31.98 -0.15 -61.88
N LEU A 116 31.63 1.12 -61.61
CA LEU A 116 30.80 1.94 -62.49
C LEU A 116 31.60 2.57 -63.64
N LEU A 117 32.93 2.48 -63.63
CA LEU A 117 33.76 3.00 -64.70
C LEU A 117 33.74 2.08 -65.94
N PRO A 118 33.89 2.64 -67.16
CA PRO A 118 34.02 1.84 -68.36
C PRO A 118 35.21 0.87 -68.32
N ALA A 119 35.08 -0.28 -68.99
CA ALA A 119 36.07 -1.37 -69.00
C ALA A 119 37.49 -0.96 -69.43
N VAL A 120 37.62 0.11 -70.20
CA VAL A 120 38.93 0.66 -70.60
C VAL A 120 39.76 1.08 -69.38
N TYR A 121 39.14 1.67 -68.36
CA TYR A 121 39.83 2.13 -67.15
C TYR A 121 40.31 0.95 -66.29
N HIS A 122 39.53 -0.14 -66.23
CA HIS A 122 39.94 -1.37 -65.54
C HIS A 122 41.18 -2.00 -66.15
N ARG A 123 41.29 -2.01 -67.49
CA ARG A 123 42.46 -2.57 -68.18
C ARG A 123 43.74 -1.80 -67.85
N TYR A 124 43.67 -0.46 -67.80
CA TYR A 124 44.83 0.36 -67.49
C TYR A 124 45.19 0.39 -66.00
N ASP A 125 44.20 0.23 -65.11
CA ASP A 125 44.47 0.21 -63.66
C ASP A 125 44.99 -1.15 -63.15
N ALA A 126 44.80 -2.24 -63.91
CA ALA A 126 45.22 -3.59 -63.53
C ALA A 126 46.72 -3.72 -63.21
N GLU A 127 47.58 -2.90 -63.81
CA GLU A 127 49.04 -2.97 -63.62
C GLU A 127 49.55 -2.15 -62.42
N ARG A 128 48.83 -1.10 -61.99
CA ARG A 128 49.36 -0.12 -61.01
C ARG A 128 48.42 0.26 -59.87
N SER A 129 47.13 -0.07 -59.96
CA SER A 129 46.09 0.24 -58.95
C SER A 129 46.12 1.71 -58.50
N GLN A 130 46.47 2.63 -59.40
CA GLN A 130 46.58 4.07 -59.11
C GLN A 130 45.20 4.71 -59.10
N LEU A 131 44.33 4.31 -60.02
CA LEU A 131 42.96 4.78 -60.10
C LEU A 131 42.13 4.23 -58.94
N ARG A 132 42.28 2.94 -58.58
CA ARG A 132 41.64 2.38 -57.38
C ARG A 132 42.02 3.14 -56.10
N ARG A 133 43.32 3.39 -55.88
CA ARG A 133 43.82 4.20 -54.74
C ARG A 133 43.33 5.66 -54.78
N PHE A 134 43.16 6.23 -55.97
CA PHE A 134 42.58 7.56 -56.10
C PHE A 134 41.10 7.56 -55.70
N LEU A 135 40.32 6.56 -56.12
CA LEU A 135 38.90 6.42 -55.80
C LEU A 135 38.62 6.05 -54.33
N GLU A 136 39.60 5.47 -53.63
CA GLU A 136 39.55 5.28 -52.17
C GLU A 136 39.35 6.60 -51.41
N LEU A 137 39.85 7.73 -51.93
CA LEU A 137 39.69 9.04 -51.27
C LEU A 137 38.23 9.51 -51.24
N PRO A 138 37.53 9.72 -52.38
CA PRO A 138 36.12 10.07 -52.36
C PRO A 138 35.23 8.92 -51.86
N GLY A 139 35.60 7.67 -52.12
CA GLY A 139 34.86 6.50 -51.63
C GLY A 139 34.84 6.40 -50.11
N GLY A 140 35.97 6.63 -49.45
CA GLY A 140 36.06 6.65 -47.98
C GLY A 140 35.25 7.78 -47.34
N GLU A 141 35.20 8.97 -47.96
CA GLU A 141 34.34 10.06 -47.48
C GLU A 141 32.84 9.75 -47.69
N LEU A 142 32.46 9.06 -48.77
CA LEU A 142 31.09 8.58 -48.95
C LEU A 142 30.73 7.50 -47.93
N ASP A 143 31.63 6.56 -47.63
CA ASP A 143 31.45 5.54 -46.60
C ASP A 143 31.24 6.20 -45.22
N ARG A 144 32.03 7.24 -44.92
CA ARG A 144 31.89 8.06 -43.72
C ARG A 144 30.56 8.81 -43.67
N PHE A 145 30.18 9.49 -44.76
CA PHE A 145 28.91 10.22 -44.83
C PHE A 145 27.71 9.28 -44.63
N TYR A 146 27.73 8.12 -45.29
CA TYR A 146 26.67 7.13 -45.18
C TYR A 146 26.61 6.52 -43.77
N SER A 147 27.76 6.26 -43.13
CA SER A 147 27.82 5.85 -41.72
C SER A 147 27.19 6.90 -40.79
N HIS A 148 27.47 8.19 -41.00
CA HIS A 148 26.84 9.27 -40.24
C HIS A 148 25.33 9.36 -40.49
N ALA A 149 24.88 9.20 -41.73
CA ALA A 149 23.46 9.20 -42.09
C ALA A 149 22.72 8.03 -41.41
N ARG A 150 23.34 6.85 -41.33
CA ARG A 150 22.76 5.70 -40.63
C ARG A 150 22.75 5.87 -39.13
N ALA A 151 23.84 6.37 -38.55
CA ALA A 151 23.89 6.71 -37.13
C ALA A 151 22.83 7.78 -36.76
N ALA A 152 22.50 8.69 -37.67
CA ALA A 152 21.46 9.70 -37.46
C ALA A 152 20.07 9.09 -37.20
N LEU A 153 19.78 7.91 -37.76
CA LEU A 153 18.53 7.17 -37.50
C LEU A 153 18.41 6.72 -36.03
N GLY A 154 19.55 6.54 -35.34
CA GLY A 154 19.63 6.16 -33.93
C GLY A 154 19.60 7.33 -32.95
N LEU A 155 19.48 8.57 -33.41
CA LEU A 155 19.54 9.76 -32.53
C LEU A 155 18.38 9.86 -31.56
N VAL A 156 17.27 9.15 -31.81
CA VAL A 156 16.10 9.12 -30.93
C VAL A 156 16.21 8.11 -29.79
N ASP A 157 17.19 7.19 -29.83
CA ASP A 157 17.36 6.18 -28.80
C ASP A 157 18.30 6.71 -27.68
N PRO A 158 17.78 6.97 -26.47
CA PRO A 158 18.58 7.46 -25.35
C PRO A 158 19.69 6.51 -24.93
N LEU A 159 19.68 5.23 -25.31
CA LEU A 159 20.73 4.27 -24.97
C LEU A 159 21.97 4.40 -25.87
N TRP A 160 21.77 4.77 -27.14
CA TRP A 160 22.82 4.71 -28.18
C TRP A 160 23.25 6.07 -28.73
N VAL A 161 22.42 7.10 -28.57
CA VAL A 161 22.77 8.47 -28.98
C VAL A 161 24.10 8.91 -28.35
N ASP A 162 24.90 9.72 -29.02
CA ASP A 162 26.06 10.37 -28.39
C ASP A 162 25.65 11.12 -27.12
N GLY A 163 26.38 10.93 -26.02
CA GLY A 163 26.14 11.57 -24.73
C GLY A 163 26.09 13.10 -24.82
N ARG A 164 26.78 13.70 -25.79
CA ARG A 164 26.73 15.15 -26.07
C ARG A 164 25.37 15.64 -26.55
N LEU A 165 24.55 14.76 -27.12
CA LEU A 165 23.22 15.07 -27.64
C LEU A 165 22.10 14.71 -26.66
N LEU A 166 22.41 14.03 -25.54
CA LEU A 166 21.42 13.73 -24.50
C LEU A 166 20.70 14.97 -23.95
N PRO A 167 21.38 16.11 -23.70
CA PRO A 167 20.68 17.31 -23.26
C PRO A 167 19.65 17.84 -24.28
N LEU A 168 19.91 17.64 -25.58
CA LEU A 168 18.97 18.04 -26.63
C LEU A 168 17.72 17.15 -26.63
N LEU A 169 17.90 15.84 -26.46
CA LEU A 169 16.78 14.89 -26.31
C LEU A 169 15.97 15.15 -25.05
N ALA A 170 16.65 15.44 -23.94
CA ALA A 170 15.99 15.84 -22.70
C ALA A 170 15.16 17.11 -22.90
N HIS A 171 15.73 18.11 -23.58
CA HIS A 171 15.01 19.36 -23.87
C HIS A 171 13.78 19.16 -24.76
N TRP A 172 13.81 18.21 -25.71
CA TRP A 172 12.64 17.88 -26.54
C TRP A 172 11.42 17.43 -25.73
N ILE A 173 11.63 16.81 -24.58
CA ILE A 173 10.56 16.41 -23.66
C ILE A 173 10.40 17.36 -22.46
N GLY A 174 11.07 18.51 -22.48
CA GLY A 174 11.06 19.49 -21.38
C GLY A 174 11.80 19.03 -20.12
N TRP A 175 12.69 18.03 -20.22
CA TRP A 175 13.41 17.46 -19.09
C TRP A 175 14.72 18.19 -18.78
N HIS A 176 14.87 18.61 -17.52
CA HIS A 176 16.10 19.19 -16.99
C HIS A 176 17.09 18.09 -16.57
N THR A 177 18.19 17.94 -17.34
CA THR A 177 19.22 16.92 -17.09
C THR A 177 20.22 17.39 -16.03
N ASP A 178 20.52 16.55 -15.03
CA ASP A 178 21.61 16.86 -14.11
C ASP A 178 22.97 16.46 -14.71
N HIS A 179 23.73 17.46 -15.15
CA HIS A 179 25.06 17.27 -15.75
C HIS A 179 26.12 16.79 -14.74
N ARG A 180 25.84 16.77 -13.44
CA ARG A 180 26.75 16.23 -12.42
C ARG A 180 26.78 14.70 -12.43
N LEU A 181 25.72 14.08 -12.94
CA LEU A 181 25.57 12.63 -13.01
C LEU A 181 26.44 12.03 -14.14
N PRO A 182 26.92 10.77 -13.99
CA PRO A 182 27.53 10.02 -15.08
C PRO A 182 26.58 9.89 -16.29
N LEU A 183 27.11 9.70 -17.50
CA LEU A 183 26.28 9.66 -18.71
C LEU A 183 25.27 8.50 -18.65
N ALA A 184 25.64 7.35 -18.10
CA ALA A 184 24.71 6.24 -17.96
C ALA A 184 23.51 6.61 -17.08
N ALA A 185 23.72 7.38 -16.01
CA ALA A 185 22.65 7.86 -15.15
C ALA A 185 21.77 8.90 -15.87
N GLN A 186 22.38 9.85 -16.60
CA GLN A 186 21.62 10.83 -17.41
C GLN A 186 20.73 10.13 -18.46
N ARG A 187 21.21 9.06 -19.11
CA ARG A 187 20.41 8.26 -20.06
C ARG A 187 19.20 7.63 -19.38
N ASN A 188 19.41 7.06 -18.20
CA ASN A 188 18.34 6.47 -17.41
C ASN A 188 17.31 7.51 -16.98
N GLU A 189 17.73 8.74 -16.64
CA GLU A 189 16.81 9.83 -16.34
C GLU A 189 15.92 10.17 -17.54
N VAL A 190 16.53 10.44 -18.71
CA VAL A 190 15.78 10.79 -19.94
C VAL A 190 14.80 9.68 -20.32
N ARG A 191 15.22 8.41 -20.18
CA ARG A 191 14.36 7.25 -20.45
C ARG A 191 13.21 7.13 -19.46
N SER A 192 13.43 7.49 -18.19
CA SER A 192 12.43 7.35 -17.12
C SER A 192 11.48 8.55 -17.02
N ALA A 193 11.87 9.70 -17.57
CA ALA A 193 11.11 10.94 -17.54
C ALA A 193 9.64 10.82 -18.00
N PRO A 194 9.29 10.11 -19.10
CA PRO A 194 7.90 9.97 -19.52
C PRO A 194 7.01 9.28 -18.48
N HIS A 195 7.54 8.27 -17.77
CA HIS A 195 6.79 7.60 -16.70
C HIS A 195 6.59 8.52 -15.49
N LEU A 196 7.55 9.41 -15.21
CA LEU A 196 7.39 10.39 -14.15
C LEU A 196 6.32 11.43 -14.51
N TYR A 197 6.33 11.95 -15.74
CA TYR A 197 5.30 12.90 -16.20
C TYR A 197 3.88 12.32 -16.16
N GLN A 198 3.71 11.03 -16.39
CA GLN A 198 2.41 10.35 -16.24
C GLN A 198 1.90 10.32 -14.78
N ALA A 199 2.81 10.42 -13.81
CA ALA A 199 2.50 10.41 -12.39
C ALA A 199 2.46 11.81 -11.76
N THR A 200 2.69 12.87 -12.53
CA THR A 200 2.64 14.26 -12.07
C THR A 200 1.34 14.54 -11.32
N GLY A 201 1.46 15.23 -10.18
CA GLY A 201 0.33 15.52 -9.30
C GLY A 201 0.05 14.45 -8.24
N GLY A 202 0.70 13.28 -8.31
CA GLY A 202 0.57 12.21 -7.32
C GLY A 202 1.78 12.05 -6.40
N ALA A 203 1.57 11.46 -5.22
CA ALA A 203 2.64 11.19 -4.24
C ALA A 203 3.84 10.43 -4.84
N ARG A 204 3.60 9.47 -5.74
CA ARG A 204 4.66 8.71 -6.42
C ARG A 204 5.64 9.59 -7.21
N ALA A 205 5.15 10.66 -7.86
CA ALA A 205 6.03 11.57 -8.58
C ALA A 205 6.88 12.39 -7.61
N LEU A 206 6.34 12.77 -6.46
CA LEU A 206 7.08 13.45 -5.40
C LEU A 206 8.17 12.53 -4.85
N ASP A 207 7.81 11.30 -4.49
CA ASP A 207 8.74 10.30 -3.95
C ASP A 207 9.93 10.05 -4.90
N ALA A 208 9.65 9.91 -6.19
CA ALA A 208 10.65 9.73 -7.23
C ALA A 208 11.52 10.98 -7.43
N THR A 209 10.91 12.17 -7.38
CA THR A 209 11.64 13.45 -7.52
C THR A 209 12.58 13.69 -6.35
N VAL A 210 12.14 13.42 -5.12
CA VAL A 210 13.00 13.51 -3.93
C VAL A 210 14.20 12.59 -4.07
N SER A 211 13.96 11.32 -4.43
CA SER A 211 15.04 10.34 -4.64
C SER A 211 16.00 10.77 -5.75
N ARG A 212 15.48 11.31 -6.87
CA ARG A 212 16.29 11.82 -7.98
C ARG A 212 17.19 12.99 -7.58
N VAL A 213 16.63 14.00 -6.92
CA VAL A 213 17.34 15.26 -6.65
C VAL A 213 18.29 15.14 -5.45
N THR A 214 17.96 14.31 -4.46
CA THR A 214 18.68 14.24 -3.18
C THR A 214 19.38 12.90 -2.94
N GLY A 215 18.91 11.82 -3.57
CA GLY A 215 19.33 10.46 -3.22
C GLY A 215 18.82 9.97 -1.87
N TRP A 216 17.97 10.74 -1.18
CA TRP A 216 17.46 10.43 0.15
C TRP A 216 16.21 9.56 0.10
N THR A 217 16.00 8.79 1.16
CA THR A 217 14.70 8.15 1.42
C THR A 217 13.73 9.20 1.95
N ASN A 218 12.45 9.01 1.66
CA ASN A 218 11.42 9.92 2.14
C ASN A 218 10.12 9.20 2.47
N ARG A 219 9.28 9.88 3.25
CA ARG A 219 7.90 9.47 3.52
C ARG A 219 6.96 10.63 3.17
N THR A 220 5.90 10.33 2.44
CA THR A 220 4.97 11.35 1.92
C THR A 220 3.62 11.26 2.63
N LYS A 221 3.10 12.43 3.04
CA LYS A 221 1.82 12.57 3.75
C LYS A 221 1.00 13.73 3.20
N GLU A 222 -0.26 13.49 2.87
CA GLU A 222 -1.19 14.54 2.43
C GLU A 222 -1.92 15.16 3.63
N PHE A 223 -1.59 16.40 4.01
CA PHE A 223 -2.20 17.06 5.18
C PHE A 223 -3.66 17.44 4.99
N VAL A 224 -4.18 17.34 3.76
CA VAL A 224 -5.59 17.48 3.43
C VAL A 224 -6.49 16.54 4.26
N HIS A 225 -5.95 15.42 4.73
CA HIS A 225 -6.61 14.44 5.60
C HIS A 225 -6.46 14.72 7.11
N ASN A 226 -5.59 15.68 7.48
CA ASN A 226 -5.48 16.23 8.83
C ASN A 226 -6.31 17.51 9.01
N VAL A 227 -7.03 17.98 7.98
CA VAL A 227 -7.97 19.09 8.11
C VAL A 227 -9.34 18.55 8.52
N ALA A 228 -9.90 19.09 9.61
CA ALA A 228 -11.20 18.73 10.13
C ALA A 228 -12.32 19.12 9.14
N ARG A 229 -13.24 18.18 8.89
CA ARG A 229 -14.42 18.37 8.04
C ARG A 229 -15.65 17.80 8.70
N THR A 230 -16.75 18.56 8.67
CA THR A 230 -18.01 18.20 9.32
C THR A 230 -18.74 17.05 8.63
N ASN A 231 -18.44 16.79 7.35
CA ASN A 231 -19.08 15.75 6.53
C ASN A 231 -18.18 14.53 6.26
N GLU A 232 -17.08 14.39 7.00
CA GLU A 232 -16.13 13.28 6.82
C GLU A 232 -15.98 12.51 8.15
N PRO A 233 -16.94 11.61 8.46
CA PRO A 233 -16.87 10.79 9.67
C PRO A 233 -15.73 9.76 9.59
N GLU A 234 -15.42 9.11 10.71
CA GLU A 234 -14.49 7.97 10.72
C GLU A 234 -14.90 6.89 9.70
N CYS A 235 -13.94 6.47 8.89
CA CYS A 235 -14.09 5.44 7.87
C CYS A 235 -13.31 4.21 8.33
N GLN A 236 -14.02 3.12 8.60
CA GLN A 236 -13.39 1.93 9.17
C GLN A 236 -13.17 0.86 8.11
N THR A 237 -11.99 0.23 8.14
CA THR A 237 -11.63 -0.96 7.36
C THR A 237 -11.59 -2.18 8.27
N LEU A 238 -11.47 -3.37 7.67
CA LEU A 238 -11.43 -4.62 8.44
C LEU A 238 -9.98 -5.04 8.70
N TRP A 239 -9.70 -5.39 9.95
CA TRP A 239 -8.40 -5.83 10.46
C TRP A 239 -8.58 -7.12 11.25
N GLY A 240 -7.54 -7.94 11.31
CA GLY A 240 -7.56 -9.21 12.03
C GLY A 240 -6.25 -9.47 12.75
N ALA A 241 -6.34 -10.15 13.88
CA ALA A 241 -5.20 -10.66 14.62
C ALA A 241 -5.45 -12.13 15.01
N LEU A 242 -4.42 -12.95 15.01
CA LEU A 242 -4.48 -14.35 15.41
C LEU A 242 -3.90 -14.51 16.82
N ARG A 243 -4.64 -15.18 17.69
CA ARG A 243 -4.14 -15.68 18.97
C ARG A 243 -3.65 -17.10 18.80
N ASP A 244 -2.37 -17.34 19.06
CA ASP A 244 -1.78 -18.67 19.00
C ASP A 244 -2.16 -19.55 20.21
N SER A 245 -1.68 -20.80 20.22
CA SER A 245 -1.92 -21.75 21.31
C SER A 245 -1.26 -21.36 22.62
N GLN A 246 -0.27 -20.47 22.61
CA GLN A 246 0.36 -19.90 23.82
C GLN A 246 -0.42 -18.69 24.35
N GLY A 247 -1.47 -18.28 23.64
CA GLY A 247 -2.30 -17.15 24.00
C GLY A 247 -1.74 -15.79 23.56
N GLN A 248 -0.67 -15.75 22.76
CA GLN A 248 -0.07 -14.54 22.23
C GLN A 248 -0.83 -14.06 20.99
N TRP A 249 -1.09 -12.76 20.91
CA TRP A 249 -1.74 -12.15 19.74
C TRP A 249 -0.70 -11.68 18.73
N SER A 250 -0.94 -11.96 17.46
CA SER A 250 -0.19 -11.35 16.36
C SER A 250 -0.49 -9.84 16.26
N GLU A 251 0.40 -9.10 15.61
CA GLU A 251 0.09 -7.74 15.19
C GLU A 251 -1.16 -7.71 14.29
N PRO A 252 -2.07 -6.73 14.46
CA PRO A 252 -3.21 -6.56 13.58
C PRO A 252 -2.79 -6.37 12.12
N ALA A 253 -3.36 -7.19 11.22
CA ALA A 253 -3.13 -7.11 9.79
C ALA A 253 -4.42 -6.75 9.04
N LEU A 254 -4.29 -6.02 7.92
CA LEU A 254 -5.43 -5.61 7.11
C LEU A 254 -6.13 -6.82 6.48
N ALA A 255 -7.42 -6.99 6.77
CA ALA A 255 -8.27 -8.02 6.18
C ALA A 255 -9.00 -7.51 4.94
N SER A 256 -9.45 -6.25 4.92
CA SER A 256 -10.12 -5.66 3.75
C SER A 256 -10.06 -4.13 3.74
N VAL A 257 -9.83 -3.57 2.55
CA VAL A 257 -9.89 -2.11 2.29
C VAL A 257 -11.32 -1.58 2.12
N HIS A 258 -12.33 -2.46 2.09
CA HIS A 258 -13.73 -2.02 1.98
C HIS A 258 -14.14 -1.21 3.21
N PHE A 259 -14.90 -0.14 2.99
CA PHE A 259 -15.44 0.66 4.07
C PHE A 259 -16.58 -0.10 4.77
N VAL A 260 -16.40 -0.36 6.06
CA VAL A 260 -17.36 -1.03 6.94
C VAL A 260 -17.72 -0.07 8.08
N HIS A 261 -18.47 0.99 7.75
CA HIS A 261 -18.73 2.11 8.67
C HIS A 261 -19.47 1.71 9.94
N ASP A 262 -20.43 0.79 9.84
CA ASP A 262 -21.31 0.40 10.93
C ASP A 262 -21.59 -1.11 10.95
N GLY A 263 -22.40 -1.50 11.94
CA GLY A 263 -22.87 -2.86 12.17
C GLY A 263 -21.80 -3.91 12.46
N ARG A 264 -22.24 -5.16 12.40
CA ARG A 264 -21.48 -6.32 12.82
C ARG A 264 -21.21 -7.23 11.62
N SER A 265 -19.97 -7.66 11.50
CA SER A 265 -19.59 -8.72 10.59
C SER A 265 -19.93 -10.08 11.19
N ALA A 266 -20.16 -11.08 10.35
CA ALA A 266 -20.32 -12.46 10.77
C ALA A 266 -19.22 -13.31 10.15
N MET A 267 -18.74 -14.31 10.87
CA MET A 267 -17.73 -15.21 10.36
C MET A 267 -18.09 -16.62 10.79
N VAL A 268 -18.03 -17.54 9.84
CA VAL A 268 -18.34 -18.96 10.05
C VAL A 268 -17.14 -19.79 9.66
N PRO A 269 -16.83 -20.87 10.41
CA PRO A 269 -15.81 -21.81 10.00
C PRO A 269 -16.29 -22.55 8.74
N GLY A 270 -15.35 -22.82 7.82
CA GLY A 270 -15.57 -23.60 6.61
C GLY A 270 -14.70 -24.87 6.62
N PRO A 271 -14.87 -25.75 5.62
CA PRO A 271 -14.06 -26.96 5.51
C PRO A 271 -12.58 -26.61 5.31
N GLY A 272 -11.69 -27.45 5.83
CA GLY A 272 -10.25 -27.40 5.53
C GLY A 272 -9.63 -26.02 5.75
N ASN A 273 -9.32 -25.67 6.99
CA ASN A 273 -8.51 -24.50 7.29
C ASN A 273 -9.07 -23.16 6.79
N SER A 274 -10.39 -23.09 6.59
CA SER A 274 -11.01 -21.93 5.98
C SER A 274 -12.13 -21.36 6.83
N ALA A 275 -12.44 -20.09 6.60
CA ALA A 275 -13.54 -19.41 7.22
C ALA A 275 -14.12 -18.39 6.22
N GLN A 276 -15.42 -18.18 6.31
CA GLN A 276 -16.15 -17.25 5.45
C GLN A 276 -16.62 -16.08 6.29
N LEU A 277 -16.18 -14.89 5.90
CA LEU A 277 -16.50 -13.62 6.52
C LEU A 277 -17.57 -12.91 5.69
N PHE A 278 -18.64 -12.49 6.34
CA PHE A 278 -19.72 -11.67 5.80
C PHE A 278 -19.73 -10.30 6.46
N TYR A 279 -19.86 -9.26 5.66
CA TYR A 279 -19.96 -7.88 6.12
C TYR A 279 -20.73 -7.06 5.09
N HIS A 280 -21.25 -5.91 5.51
CA HIS A 280 -21.85 -4.98 4.56
C HIS A 280 -20.88 -3.84 4.22
N THR A 281 -21.00 -3.31 3.02
CA THR A 281 -20.19 -2.16 2.59
C THR A 281 -21.01 -1.26 1.66
N ARG A 282 -20.66 0.03 1.64
CA ARG A 282 -21.37 1.03 0.84
C ARG A 282 -20.92 0.97 -0.61
N ARG A 283 -21.89 0.95 -1.52
CA ARG A 283 -21.70 0.99 -2.98
C ARG A 283 -22.47 2.17 -3.59
N ALA A 284 -22.33 2.36 -4.90
CA ALA A 284 -22.96 3.48 -5.61
C ALA A 284 -24.50 3.48 -5.47
N HIS A 285 -25.12 2.30 -5.43
CA HIS A 285 -26.57 2.13 -5.40
C HIS A 285 -27.15 1.85 -3.99
N GLY A 286 -26.33 1.86 -2.94
CA GLY A 286 -26.79 1.56 -1.58
C GLY A 286 -25.79 0.80 -0.73
N TRP A 287 -26.30 -0.17 0.03
CA TRP A 287 -25.50 -1.04 0.89
C TRP A 287 -25.75 -2.50 0.53
N ASP A 288 -24.66 -3.23 0.33
CA ASP A 288 -24.66 -4.62 -0.12
C ASP A 288 -24.02 -5.53 0.92
N ILE A 289 -24.39 -6.81 0.91
CA ILE A 289 -23.70 -7.86 1.68
C ILE A 289 -22.60 -8.47 0.83
N TRP A 290 -21.39 -8.51 1.39
CA TRP A 290 -20.19 -9.04 0.76
C TRP A 290 -19.62 -10.19 1.59
N ALA A 291 -19.02 -11.15 0.88
CA ALA A 291 -18.28 -12.23 1.48
C ALA A 291 -16.78 -12.10 1.17
N LYS A 292 -15.96 -12.64 2.07
CA LYS A 292 -14.54 -12.84 1.88
C LYS A 292 -14.14 -14.17 2.52
N ARG A 293 -13.30 -14.95 1.84
CA ARG A 293 -12.83 -16.23 2.37
C ARG A 293 -11.42 -16.08 2.91
N LEU A 294 -11.20 -16.55 4.13
CA LEU A 294 -9.87 -16.84 4.68
C LEU A 294 -9.59 -18.30 4.39
N ALA A 295 -8.50 -18.62 3.71
CA ALA A 295 -8.09 -20.00 3.43
C ALA A 295 -6.58 -20.12 3.64
N ASN A 296 -6.16 -21.05 4.49
CA ASN A 296 -4.74 -21.28 4.80
C ASN A 296 -4.01 -19.99 5.26
N GLY A 297 -4.68 -19.18 6.10
CA GLY A 297 -4.15 -17.91 6.59
C GLY A 297 -4.13 -16.77 5.56
N VAL A 298 -4.58 -17.00 4.32
CA VAL A 298 -4.58 -16.01 3.25
C VAL A 298 -6.01 -15.58 2.91
N TRP A 299 -6.19 -14.26 2.83
CA TRP A 299 -7.44 -13.62 2.44
C TRP A 299 -7.64 -13.67 0.93
N GLN A 300 -8.73 -14.29 0.47
CA GLN A 300 -9.15 -14.27 -0.92
C GLN A 300 -9.83 -12.94 -1.28
N PRO A 301 -9.97 -12.60 -2.59
CA PRO A 301 -10.74 -11.43 -3.02
C PRO A 301 -12.17 -11.45 -2.47
N SER A 302 -12.72 -10.27 -2.21
CA SER A 302 -14.11 -10.15 -1.74
C SER A 302 -15.08 -10.23 -2.91
N ALA A 303 -16.24 -10.83 -2.69
CA ALA A 303 -17.31 -10.98 -3.68
C ALA A 303 -18.67 -10.56 -3.09
N PRO A 304 -19.58 -9.99 -3.90
CA PRO A 304 -20.93 -9.70 -3.43
C PRO A 304 -21.70 -11.01 -3.21
N VAL A 305 -22.47 -11.07 -2.13
CA VAL A 305 -23.47 -12.14 -1.87
C VAL A 305 -24.85 -11.63 -2.24
N VAL A 306 -25.14 -10.39 -1.88
CA VAL A 306 -26.36 -9.68 -2.24
C VAL A 306 -25.94 -8.36 -2.89
N SER A 307 -26.35 -8.14 -4.13
CA SER A 307 -26.15 -6.87 -4.82
C SER A 307 -27.43 -6.46 -5.52
N ARG A 308 -28.12 -5.49 -4.94
CA ARG A 308 -29.41 -5.01 -5.42
C ARG A 308 -29.65 -3.57 -4.96
N PRO A 309 -30.48 -2.80 -5.67
CA PRO A 309 -30.92 -1.49 -5.17
C PRO A 309 -31.55 -1.64 -3.77
N GLY A 310 -31.12 -0.82 -2.81
CA GLY A 310 -31.64 -0.87 -1.45
C GLY A 310 -30.58 -0.71 -0.37
N VAL A 311 -30.92 -1.13 0.84
CA VAL A 311 -30.01 -1.10 2.00
C VAL A 311 -30.06 -2.46 2.68
N ASP A 312 -29.00 -3.25 2.49
CA ASP A 312 -28.79 -4.52 3.18
C ASP A 312 -27.62 -4.39 4.17
N LYS A 313 -27.86 -4.69 5.45
CA LYS A 313 -26.91 -4.46 6.56
C LYS A 313 -26.99 -5.53 7.65
N HIS A 314 -26.00 -5.54 8.54
CA HIS A 314 -25.92 -6.38 9.73
C HIS A 314 -26.09 -7.88 9.41
N PRO A 315 -25.22 -8.45 8.56
CA PRO A 315 -25.26 -9.88 8.29
C PRO A 315 -24.96 -10.69 9.56
N THR A 316 -25.69 -11.78 9.74
CA THR A 316 -25.41 -12.84 10.71
C THR A 316 -25.46 -14.18 10.00
N ALA A 317 -24.55 -15.08 10.33
CA ALA A 317 -24.43 -16.35 9.64
C ALA A 317 -24.10 -17.45 10.63
N ALA A 318 -24.63 -18.65 10.36
CA ALA A 318 -24.37 -19.84 11.15
C ALA A 318 -24.49 -21.08 10.26
N MET A 319 -23.73 -22.12 10.61
CA MET A 319 -23.73 -23.38 9.91
C MET A 319 -24.78 -24.32 10.53
N GLN A 320 -25.76 -24.78 9.75
CA GLN A 320 -26.74 -25.76 10.18
C GLN A 320 -26.54 -27.05 9.40
N GLY A 321 -25.90 -28.06 10.01
CA GLY A 321 -25.38 -29.21 9.29
C GLY A 321 -24.36 -28.78 8.23
N ASP A 322 -24.58 -29.16 6.97
CA ASP A 322 -23.75 -28.72 5.83
C ASP A 322 -24.28 -27.46 5.12
N THR A 323 -25.35 -26.85 5.65
CA THR A 323 -25.99 -25.68 5.04
C THR A 323 -25.61 -24.41 5.79
N LEU A 324 -24.92 -23.52 5.10
CA LEU A 324 -24.65 -22.19 5.62
C LEU A 324 -25.88 -21.31 5.46
N ARG A 325 -26.39 -20.77 6.57
CA ARG A 325 -27.52 -19.83 6.56
C ARG A 325 -27.04 -18.44 6.87
N LEU A 326 -27.45 -17.49 6.02
CA LEU A 326 -27.16 -16.07 6.15
C LEU A 326 -28.48 -15.32 6.35
N TYR A 327 -28.51 -14.46 7.35
CA TYR A 327 -29.60 -13.54 7.64
C TYR A 327 -29.07 -12.11 7.67
N TRP A 328 -29.87 -11.14 7.26
CA TRP A 328 -29.51 -9.72 7.32
C TRP A 328 -30.77 -8.88 7.41
N GLN A 329 -30.63 -7.63 7.85
CA GLN A 329 -31.73 -6.67 7.72
C GLN A 329 -31.63 -5.95 6.38
N GLY A 330 -32.76 -5.86 5.69
CA GLY A 330 -32.84 -5.30 4.35
C GLY A 330 -34.01 -4.36 4.21
N ARG A 331 -33.86 -3.35 3.35
CA ARG A 331 -34.94 -2.43 2.96
C ARG A 331 -34.85 -2.12 1.48
N ALA A 332 -35.94 -2.37 0.76
CA ALA A 332 -36.02 -2.07 -0.67
C ALA A 332 -36.09 -0.54 -0.92
N PRO A 333 -35.77 -0.06 -2.13
CA PRO A 333 -35.89 1.36 -2.46
C PRO A 333 -37.33 1.85 -2.26
N GLY A 334 -37.50 2.97 -1.57
CA GLY A 334 -38.82 3.57 -1.30
C GLY A 334 -39.57 2.97 -0.09
N GLU A 335 -39.17 1.81 0.42
CA GLU A 335 -39.73 1.25 1.64
C GLU A 335 -39.21 2.00 2.88
N ARG A 336 -40.05 2.09 3.92
CA ARG A 336 -39.69 2.70 5.22
C ARG A 336 -39.40 1.68 6.30
N ILE A 337 -39.96 0.48 6.18
CA ILE A 337 -39.81 -0.61 7.15
C ILE A 337 -38.57 -1.44 6.85
N TRP A 338 -37.89 -1.92 7.88
CA TRP A 338 -36.85 -2.93 7.71
C TRP A 338 -37.49 -4.31 7.81
N ARG A 339 -36.88 -5.28 7.12
CA ARG A 339 -37.28 -6.68 7.20
C ARG A 339 -36.04 -7.55 7.37
N VAL A 340 -36.21 -8.70 8.00
CA VAL A 340 -35.15 -9.72 8.00
C VAL A 340 -35.25 -10.54 6.73
N TRP A 341 -34.16 -10.58 5.99
CA TRP A 341 -33.97 -11.40 4.80
C TRP A 341 -33.06 -12.58 5.13
N HIS A 342 -33.18 -13.65 4.36
CA HIS A 342 -32.32 -14.81 4.49
C HIS A 342 -31.98 -15.44 3.14
N ALA A 343 -30.85 -16.13 3.11
CA ALA A 343 -30.41 -17.00 2.03
C ALA A 343 -29.65 -18.19 2.61
N ALA A 344 -29.64 -19.31 1.89
CA ALA A 344 -28.92 -20.51 2.26
C ALA A 344 -27.89 -20.85 1.19
N GLN A 345 -26.73 -21.35 1.60
CA GLN A 345 -25.71 -21.88 0.70
C GLN A 345 -25.54 -23.38 0.94
N THR A 346 -25.66 -24.16 -0.13
CA THR A 346 -25.38 -25.60 -0.15
C THR A 346 -24.31 -25.84 -1.21
N GLY A 347 -23.15 -26.33 -0.80
CA GLY A 347 -21.95 -26.32 -1.64
C GLY A 347 -21.52 -24.89 -1.97
N GLU A 348 -21.35 -24.57 -3.26
CA GLU A 348 -20.96 -23.21 -3.69
C GLU A 348 -22.14 -22.31 -4.06
N LYS A 349 -23.37 -22.86 -4.15
CA LYS A 349 -24.54 -22.15 -4.67
C LYS A 349 -25.38 -21.53 -3.56
N TRP A 350 -25.67 -20.24 -3.70
CA TRP A 350 -26.65 -19.53 -2.88
C TRP A 350 -28.07 -19.73 -3.41
N SER A 351 -29.03 -19.84 -2.50
CA SER A 351 -30.46 -19.69 -2.80
C SER A 351 -30.79 -18.23 -3.11
N GLU A 352 -31.91 -17.99 -3.78
CA GLU A 352 -32.46 -16.64 -3.91
C GLU A 352 -32.78 -16.06 -2.52
N PRO A 353 -32.51 -14.76 -2.29
CA PRO A 353 -32.91 -14.06 -1.08
C PRO A 353 -34.43 -14.09 -0.84
N ALA A 354 -34.84 -14.45 0.37
CA ALA A 354 -36.24 -14.48 0.78
C ALA A 354 -36.47 -13.72 2.10
N LEU A 355 -37.72 -13.33 2.36
CA LEU A 355 -38.14 -12.66 3.60
C LEU A 355 -38.41 -13.68 4.70
N LEU A 356 -38.08 -13.32 5.95
CA LEU A 356 -38.48 -14.08 7.13
C LEU A 356 -39.95 -13.79 7.50
N GLY A 357 -40.82 -14.78 7.33
CA GLY A 357 -42.26 -14.69 7.66
C GLY A 357 -43.12 -13.97 6.61
N GLU A 358 -44.43 -13.89 6.85
CA GLU A 358 -45.42 -13.43 5.85
C GLU A 358 -45.57 -11.91 5.70
N GLY A 359 -44.73 -11.11 6.39
CA GLY A 359 -44.56 -9.67 6.16
C GLY A 359 -45.58 -8.75 6.86
N GLY A 360 -45.13 -7.54 7.21
CA GLY A 360 -45.97 -6.46 7.77
C GLY A 360 -45.33 -5.69 8.92
N SER A 361 -44.53 -6.37 9.75
CA SER A 361 -43.83 -5.78 10.90
C SER A 361 -42.44 -5.26 10.51
N ASP A 362 -41.99 -4.18 11.16
CA ASP A 362 -40.61 -3.70 11.06
C ASP A 362 -39.69 -4.64 11.87
N GLN A 363 -38.71 -5.26 11.20
CA GLN A 363 -37.81 -6.24 11.79
C GLN A 363 -36.34 -5.89 11.57
N ARG A 364 -35.51 -6.01 12.60
CA ARG A 364 -34.11 -5.52 12.61
C ARG A 364 -33.17 -6.39 13.42
N THR A 365 -31.87 -6.16 13.22
CA THR A 365 -30.77 -6.69 14.05
C THR A 365 -30.83 -8.21 14.23
N PRO A 366 -30.84 -9.00 13.15
CA PRO A 366 -30.85 -10.45 13.27
C PRO A 366 -29.54 -10.94 13.91
N ALA A 367 -29.63 -11.94 14.78
CA ALA A 367 -28.49 -12.64 15.34
C ALA A 367 -28.78 -14.15 15.33
N ALA A 368 -27.91 -14.91 14.67
CA ALA A 368 -28.04 -16.34 14.49
C ALA A 368 -26.85 -17.10 15.10
N VAL A 369 -27.12 -18.25 15.70
CA VAL A 369 -26.10 -19.18 16.21
C VAL A 369 -26.58 -20.62 16.06
N ALA A 370 -25.67 -21.54 15.73
CA ALA A 370 -25.97 -22.96 15.69
C ALA A 370 -25.73 -23.59 17.07
N ASP A 371 -26.55 -24.56 17.43
CA ASP A 371 -26.31 -25.44 18.57
C ASP A 371 -25.69 -26.78 18.14
N ASP A 372 -25.29 -27.58 19.12
CA ASP A 372 -24.65 -28.89 18.93
C ASP A 372 -25.63 -30.02 18.60
N ASP A 373 -26.94 -29.78 18.68
CA ASP A 373 -28.02 -30.69 18.31
C ASP A 373 -28.51 -30.43 16.85
N GLY A 374 -27.70 -29.71 16.06
CA GLY A 374 -28.01 -29.39 14.65
C GLY A 374 -29.12 -28.35 14.48
N GLY A 375 -29.54 -27.71 15.57
CA GLY A 375 -30.48 -26.61 15.58
C GLY A 375 -29.82 -25.27 15.25
N LEU A 376 -30.63 -24.37 14.73
CA LEU A 376 -30.27 -22.96 14.52
C LEU A 376 -31.17 -22.08 15.38
N TRP A 377 -30.57 -21.25 16.23
CA TRP A 377 -31.28 -20.19 16.91
C TRP A 377 -31.22 -18.90 16.12
N LEU A 378 -32.35 -18.22 16.01
CA LEU A 378 -32.44 -16.89 15.42
C LEU A 378 -33.15 -15.95 16.38
N PHE A 379 -32.53 -14.80 16.59
CA PHE A 379 -33.05 -13.68 17.37
C PHE A 379 -33.20 -12.46 16.46
N TRP A 380 -34.25 -11.67 16.67
CA TRP A 380 -34.46 -10.42 15.94
C TRP A 380 -35.31 -9.44 16.74
N LEU A 381 -35.18 -8.16 16.45
CA LEU A 381 -36.10 -7.14 16.91
C LEU A 381 -37.32 -7.10 16.00
N GLU A 382 -38.52 -7.05 16.58
CA GLU A 382 -39.76 -6.84 15.87
C GLU A 382 -40.59 -5.75 16.54
N GLN A 383 -41.15 -4.84 15.75
CA GLN A 383 -42.00 -3.79 16.25
C GLN A 383 -43.45 -4.25 16.34
N GLU A 384 -44.00 -4.27 17.56
CA GLU A 384 -45.40 -4.60 17.86
C GLU A 384 -46.03 -3.51 18.72
N ALA A 385 -47.22 -3.02 18.32
CA ALA A 385 -47.96 -1.98 19.04
C ALA A 385 -47.09 -0.76 19.47
N GLY A 386 -46.13 -0.38 18.61
CA GLY A 386 -45.21 0.73 18.86
C GLY A 386 -43.99 0.41 19.74
N THR A 387 -43.87 -0.81 20.25
CA THR A 387 -42.75 -1.26 21.11
C THR A 387 -41.86 -2.26 20.36
N TRP A 388 -40.55 -2.15 20.57
CA TRP A 388 -39.58 -3.12 20.05
C TRP A 388 -39.45 -4.30 21.00
N LEU A 389 -39.78 -5.50 20.50
CA LEU A 389 -39.66 -6.76 21.23
C LEU A 389 -38.53 -7.58 20.62
N LEU A 390 -37.69 -8.17 21.48
CA LEU A 390 -36.67 -9.12 21.05
C LEU A 390 -37.30 -10.50 20.96
N LYS A 391 -37.54 -10.97 19.74
CA LYS A 391 -38.09 -12.29 19.45
C LYS A 391 -36.98 -13.31 19.22
N TYR A 392 -37.30 -14.57 19.47
CA TYR A 392 -36.43 -15.69 19.15
C TYR A 392 -37.22 -16.94 18.76
N ASN A 393 -36.57 -17.79 17.98
CA ASN A 393 -37.07 -19.11 17.63
C ASN A 393 -35.89 -20.06 17.38
N ARG A 394 -36.12 -21.36 17.58
CA ARG A 394 -35.18 -22.41 17.21
C ARG A 394 -35.70 -23.11 15.97
N ARG A 395 -34.84 -23.30 14.99
CA ARG A 395 -35.10 -24.10 13.81
C ARG A 395 -34.39 -25.44 13.95
N ASP A 396 -35.09 -26.54 13.76
CA ASP A 396 -34.47 -27.84 13.57
C ASP A 396 -34.02 -28.03 12.10
N ALA A 397 -33.64 -29.25 11.72
CA ALA A 397 -33.18 -29.56 10.36
C ALA A 397 -34.22 -29.19 9.28
N THR A 398 -35.51 -29.20 9.64
CA THR A 398 -36.63 -29.00 8.72
C THR A 398 -37.30 -27.64 8.91
N ASP A 399 -37.77 -27.33 10.12
CA ASP A 399 -38.72 -26.25 10.37
C ASP A 399 -38.44 -25.48 11.67
N TRP A 400 -39.13 -24.36 11.85
CA TRP A 400 -39.16 -23.59 13.09
C TRP A 400 -40.01 -24.30 14.14
N GLN A 401 -39.46 -24.48 15.33
CA GLN A 401 -40.12 -25.25 16.39
C GLN A 401 -41.32 -24.52 17.00
N LEU A 402 -41.33 -23.18 16.97
CA LEU A 402 -42.48 -22.39 17.42
C LEU A 402 -43.23 -21.80 16.22
N SER A 403 -44.55 -22.03 16.15
CA SER A 403 -45.43 -21.36 15.18
C SER A 403 -45.53 -19.85 15.45
N THR A 404 -45.45 -19.47 16.72
CA THR A 404 -45.36 -18.08 17.17
C THR A 404 -44.03 -17.89 17.89
N PRO A 405 -43.11 -17.07 17.34
CA PRO A 405 -41.81 -16.83 17.96
C PRO A 405 -41.94 -16.34 19.41
N ALA A 406 -41.08 -16.86 20.28
CA ALA A 406 -41.07 -16.47 21.69
C ALA A 406 -40.49 -15.06 21.85
N VAL A 407 -40.93 -14.35 22.89
CA VAL A 407 -40.42 -13.03 23.25
C VAL A 407 -39.47 -13.17 24.43
N LEU A 408 -38.32 -12.49 24.36
CA LEU A 408 -37.38 -12.45 25.48
C LEU A 408 -38.03 -11.77 26.70
N PRO A 409 -38.06 -12.41 27.88
CA PRO A 409 -38.73 -11.84 29.05
C PRO A 409 -38.17 -10.48 29.48
N THR A 410 -39.04 -9.59 29.96
CA THR A 410 -38.65 -8.28 30.51
C THR A 410 -38.31 -8.40 32.01
N ASP A 411 -37.25 -7.73 32.47
CA ASP A 411 -36.92 -7.64 33.89
C ASP A 411 -37.20 -6.20 34.41
N GLY A 412 -38.30 -6.02 35.14
CA GLY A 412 -38.73 -4.74 35.73
C GLY A 412 -39.50 -3.82 34.77
N GLU A 413 -39.63 -2.53 35.12
CA GLU A 413 -40.41 -1.52 34.38
C GLU A 413 -39.83 -1.16 33.00
N HIS A 414 -38.60 -1.61 32.73
CA HIS A 414 -37.88 -1.32 31.51
C HIS A 414 -37.47 -2.63 30.82
N GLY A 415 -38.12 -2.97 29.70
CA GLY A 415 -37.76 -4.13 28.89
C GLY A 415 -36.31 -4.08 28.36
N ALA A 416 -35.91 -5.05 27.53
CA ALA A 416 -34.51 -5.19 27.08
C ALA A 416 -33.87 -3.91 26.49
N ARG A 417 -34.69 -2.94 26.01
CA ARG A 417 -34.26 -1.64 25.43
C ARG A 417 -33.08 -1.83 24.47
N LEU A 418 -33.18 -2.89 23.67
CA LEU A 418 -32.21 -3.21 22.65
C LEU A 418 -32.43 -2.25 21.48
N THR A 419 -31.38 -1.52 21.14
CA THR A 419 -31.36 -0.64 19.96
C THR A 419 -30.38 -1.15 18.92
N ASP A 420 -29.27 -1.76 19.34
CA ASP A 420 -28.22 -2.31 18.47
C ASP A 420 -27.31 -3.28 19.26
N ASP A 421 -26.31 -3.86 18.59
CA ASP A 421 -25.20 -4.64 19.18
C ASP A 421 -25.58 -6.02 19.79
N LEU A 422 -26.73 -6.59 19.42
CA LEU A 422 -27.18 -7.92 19.87
C LEU A 422 -26.22 -9.04 19.45
N PHE A 423 -25.56 -9.71 20.39
CA PHE A 423 -24.73 -10.91 20.17
C PHE A 423 -25.33 -12.12 20.88
N VAL A 424 -25.28 -13.27 20.24
CA VAL A 424 -25.75 -14.53 20.81
C VAL A 424 -24.61 -15.54 20.73
N LEU A 425 -24.38 -16.24 21.83
CA LEU A 425 -23.41 -17.30 21.96
C LEU A 425 -24.13 -18.59 22.37
N PHE A 426 -23.89 -19.66 21.62
CA PHE A 426 -24.14 -21.02 22.06
C PHE A 426 -22.93 -21.49 22.87
N HIS A 427 -23.18 -22.00 24.07
CA HIS A 427 -22.17 -22.57 24.94
C HIS A 427 -22.53 -24.04 25.20
N PRO A 428 -21.69 -25.02 24.79
CA PRO A 428 -22.01 -26.44 24.99
C PRO A 428 -22.13 -26.81 26.47
N GLY A 429 -21.38 -26.14 27.34
CA GLY A 429 -21.42 -26.36 28.79
C GLY A 429 -20.75 -27.67 29.20
N ALA A 430 -20.35 -27.80 30.48
CA ALA A 430 -19.84 -29.08 30.99
C ALA A 430 -20.96 -30.13 31.15
N THR A 431 -22.16 -29.65 31.52
CA THR A 431 -23.30 -30.49 31.91
C THR A 431 -24.55 -30.22 31.09
N VAL A 432 -24.85 -28.94 30.82
CA VAL A 432 -26.04 -28.53 30.08
C VAL A 432 -25.67 -27.41 29.10
N PRO A 433 -26.08 -27.52 27.82
CA PRO A 433 -25.89 -26.45 26.86
C PRO A 433 -26.71 -25.21 27.23
N LYS A 434 -26.07 -24.06 27.10
CA LYS A 434 -26.60 -22.75 27.49
C LYS A 434 -26.57 -21.80 26.30
N LEU A 435 -27.54 -20.88 26.27
CA LEU A 435 -27.54 -19.77 25.33
C LEU A 435 -27.33 -18.47 26.07
N TRP A 436 -26.28 -17.75 25.68
CA TRP A 436 -25.96 -16.43 26.21
C TRP A 436 -26.34 -15.36 25.22
N VAL A 437 -27.04 -14.34 25.71
CA VAL A 437 -27.42 -13.17 24.93
C VAL A 437 -26.75 -11.95 25.54
N PHE A 438 -25.96 -11.24 24.75
CA PHE A 438 -25.26 -10.02 25.11
C PHE A 438 -25.75 -8.86 24.24
N TRP A 439 -25.91 -7.67 24.81
CA TRP A 439 -26.22 -6.48 24.02
C TRP A 439 -25.79 -5.20 24.72
N ALA A 440 -25.75 -4.10 23.96
CA ALA A 440 -25.55 -2.77 24.53
C ALA A 440 -26.90 -2.09 24.72
N ARG A 441 -27.08 -1.42 25.87
CA ARG A 441 -28.23 -0.54 26.11
C ARG A 441 -27.78 0.79 26.68
N GLN A 442 -28.57 1.84 26.42
CA GLN A 442 -28.36 3.14 27.03
C GLN A 442 -28.97 3.15 28.43
N GLU A 443 -28.16 3.49 29.44
CA GLU A 443 -28.65 3.74 30.80
C GLU A 443 -28.35 5.19 31.22
N PRO A 444 -29.18 5.78 32.11
CA PRO A 444 -28.90 7.10 32.66
C PRO A 444 -27.55 7.14 33.40
N ALA A 445 -26.77 8.18 33.16
CA ALA A 445 -25.48 8.42 33.81
C ALA A 445 -25.39 9.82 34.47
N GLY A 446 -26.49 10.56 34.48
CA GLY A 446 -26.62 11.91 35.05
C GLY A 446 -27.79 12.67 34.43
N PRO A 447 -28.05 13.93 34.84
CA PRO A 447 -29.09 14.75 34.25
C PRO A 447 -28.90 14.88 32.74
N ASN A 448 -29.87 14.44 31.95
CA ASN A 448 -29.86 14.48 30.48
C ASN A 448 -28.67 13.75 29.81
N GLN A 449 -28.03 12.81 30.52
CA GLN A 449 -26.91 12.04 29.97
C GLN A 449 -27.19 10.54 30.02
N THR A 450 -27.00 9.87 28.89
CA THR A 450 -27.00 8.42 28.80
C THR A 450 -25.61 7.89 28.46
N ARG A 451 -25.31 6.67 28.91
CA ARG A 451 -24.10 5.93 28.56
C ARG A 451 -24.45 4.54 28.09
N TRP A 452 -23.59 4.00 27.23
CA TRP A 452 -23.77 2.67 26.68
C TRP A 452 -23.14 1.65 27.61
N HIS A 453 -23.90 0.64 27.98
CA HIS A 453 -23.45 -0.45 28.84
C HIS A 453 -23.81 -1.79 28.25
N ILE A 454 -22.89 -2.74 28.40
CA ILE A 454 -23.11 -4.12 28.02
C ILE A 454 -23.87 -4.83 29.13
N VAL A 455 -24.95 -5.48 28.73
CA VAL A 455 -25.78 -6.32 29.57
C VAL A 455 -25.89 -7.70 28.95
N TYR A 456 -26.18 -8.68 29.79
CA TYR A 456 -26.24 -10.07 29.36
C TYR A 456 -27.21 -10.88 30.21
N ARG A 457 -27.65 -12.01 29.67
CA ARG A 457 -28.38 -13.05 30.39
C ARG A 457 -28.15 -14.41 29.73
N CYS A 458 -28.53 -15.47 30.44
CA CYS A 458 -28.39 -16.85 30.02
C CYS A 458 -29.75 -17.54 29.98
N LYS A 459 -29.98 -18.44 29.01
CA LYS A 459 -31.03 -19.46 29.03
C LYS A 459 -30.42 -20.77 29.51
N GLN A 460 -31.07 -21.47 30.44
CA GLN A 460 -30.53 -22.66 31.12
C GLN A 460 -30.78 -23.98 30.35
N GLY A 461 -31.10 -23.91 29.06
CA GLY A 461 -31.32 -25.07 28.19
C GLY A 461 -31.71 -24.67 26.76
N LEU A 462 -31.92 -25.68 25.91
CA LEU A 462 -32.23 -25.52 24.48
C LEU A 462 -33.72 -25.70 24.12
N ASP A 463 -34.61 -25.95 25.08
CA ASP A 463 -36.05 -25.95 24.79
C ASP A 463 -36.55 -24.51 24.60
N PRO A 464 -36.97 -24.10 23.39
CA PRO A 464 -37.43 -22.73 23.15
C PRO A 464 -38.73 -22.37 23.89
N THR A 465 -39.48 -23.36 24.40
CA THR A 465 -40.72 -23.15 25.18
C THR A 465 -40.47 -22.94 26.67
N ALA A 466 -39.33 -23.39 27.18
CA ALA A 466 -38.96 -23.27 28.59
C ALA A 466 -38.76 -21.79 29.02
N ARG A 467 -39.24 -21.46 30.23
CA ARG A 467 -39.13 -20.14 30.85
C ARG A 467 -37.98 -20.07 31.86
N ASP A 468 -36.79 -20.41 31.40
CA ASP A 468 -35.58 -20.67 32.18
C ASP A 468 -34.49 -19.61 31.94
N TRP A 469 -34.89 -18.37 31.67
CA TRP A 469 -33.98 -17.26 31.48
C TRP A 469 -33.51 -16.67 32.81
N SER A 470 -32.20 -16.46 32.97
CA SER A 470 -31.63 -15.75 34.10
C SER A 470 -32.04 -14.27 34.14
N PRO A 471 -31.90 -13.58 35.27
CA PRO A 471 -32.00 -12.13 35.32
C PRO A 471 -30.98 -11.44 34.40
N ILE A 472 -31.30 -10.22 33.96
CA ILE A 472 -30.42 -9.32 33.22
C ILE A 472 -29.31 -8.82 34.14
N ARG A 473 -28.08 -9.13 33.77
CA ARG A 473 -26.86 -8.76 34.48
C ARG A 473 -26.09 -7.71 33.68
N ARG A 474 -25.19 -6.98 34.36
CA ARG A 474 -24.38 -5.90 33.79
C ARG A 474 -22.91 -6.29 33.79
N LEU A 475 -22.18 -5.90 32.74
CA LEU A 475 -20.72 -5.88 32.76
C LEU A 475 -20.25 -4.74 33.70
N THR A 476 -19.29 -5.03 34.58
CA THR A 476 -18.78 -4.04 35.54
C THR A 476 -18.12 -2.85 34.84
N ARG A 477 -18.50 -1.64 35.26
CA ARG A 477 -17.95 -0.37 34.74
C ARG A 477 -16.65 -0.02 35.46
N GLN A 478 -15.72 0.59 34.73
CA GLN A 478 -14.51 1.16 35.33
C GLN A 478 -14.75 2.61 35.78
N ALA A 479 -15.29 3.46 34.91
CA ALA A 479 -15.72 4.80 35.28
C ALA A 479 -17.13 5.14 34.75
N HIS A 480 -17.78 6.13 35.36
CA HIS A 480 -19.13 6.57 34.98
C HIS A 480 -19.21 7.17 33.57
N GLY A 481 -18.10 7.69 33.05
CA GLY A 481 -18.05 8.35 31.74
C GLY A 481 -17.88 7.42 30.55
N ASP A 482 -17.65 6.12 30.76
CA ASP A 482 -17.25 5.20 29.71
C ASP A 482 -18.44 4.62 28.94
N HIS A 483 -18.22 4.37 27.66
CA HIS A 483 -19.14 3.65 26.79
C HIS A 483 -18.57 2.27 26.51
N ASP A 484 -19.35 1.23 26.80
CA ASP A 484 -19.06 -0.16 26.42
C ASP A 484 -20.11 -0.62 25.39
N ARG A 485 -19.66 -1.06 24.21
CA ARG A 485 -20.52 -1.43 23.08
C ARG A 485 -19.99 -2.65 22.32
N GLN A 486 -20.83 -3.18 21.44
CA GLN A 486 -20.47 -4.21 20.46
C GLN A 486 -19.83 -5.45 21.10
N PRO A 487 -20.55 -6.14 22.01
CA PRO A 487 -20.07 -7.37 22.60
C PRO A 487 -19.86 -8.43 21.52
N ALA A 488 -18.82 -9.25 21.67
CA ALA A 488 -18.65 -10.49 20.97
C ALA A 488 -18.07 -11.51 21.93
N ALA A 489 -18.78 -12.60 22.11
CA ALA A 489 -18.45 -13.62 23.09
C ALA A 489 -18.08 -14.92 22.40
N ARG A 490 -17.29 -15.73 23.08
CA ARG A 490 -16.99 -17.12 22.70
C ARG A 490 -17.02 -18.00 23.94
N ALA A 491 -17.26 -19.29 23.72
CA ALA A 491 -17.03 -20.29 24.76
C ALA A 491 -15.52 -20.39 25.03
N ALA A 492 -15.16 -20.49 26.31
CA ALA A 492 -13.79 -20.66 26.79
C ALA A 492 -13.79 -21.75 27.86
N GLY A 493 -13.28 -22.94 27.54
CA GLY A 493 -13.39 -24.09 28.43
C GLY A 493 -14.84 -24.56 28.63
N ASP A 494 -15.08 -25.31 29.70
CA ASP A 494 -16.34 -26.05 29.86
C ASP A 494 -17.52 -25.18 30.34
N ASP A 495 -17.27 -24.07 31.07
CA ASP A 495 -18.33 -23.17 31.54
C ASP A 495 -17.94 -21.67 31.56
N ALA A 496 -16.76 -21.30 31.04
CA ALA A 496 -16.36 -19.88 31.01
C ALA A 496 -16.70 -19.20 29.68
N VAL A 497 -17.07 -17.92 29.75
CA VAL A 497 -17.35 -17.11 28.56
C VAL A 497 -16.30 -16.03 28.42
N GLU A 498 -15.51 -16.06 27.33
CA GLU A 498 -14.60 -14.97 26.99
C GLU A 498 -15.35 -13.92 26.18
N LEU A 499 -15.47 -12.71 26.72
CA LEU A 499 -16.16 -11.57 26.12
C LEU A 499 -15.14 -10.54 25.62
N PHE A 500 -15.31 -10.15 24.36
CA PHE A 500 -14.63 -9.04 23.71
C PHE A 500 -15.61 -7.88 23.52
N TRP A 501 -15.18 -6.64 23.69
CA TRP A 501 -16.01 -5.48 23.43
C TRP A 501 -15.22 -4.22 23.11
N SER A 502 -15.89 -3.25 22.49
CA SER A 502 -15.34 -1.92 22.23
C SER A 502 -15.62 -0.99 23.41
N SER A 503 -14.60 -0.28 23.90
CA SER A 503 -14.74 0.65 25.03
C SER A 503 -14.02 1.97 24.84
N THR A 504 -14.57 3.05 25.41
CA THR A 504 -13.95 4.40 25.45
C THR A 504 -13.16 4.69 26.73
N ARG A 505 -12.87 3.67 27.56
CA ARG A 505 -12.15 3.80 28.84
C ARG A 505 -10.80 4.55 28.73
N LEU A 506 -10.19 4.56 27.55
CA LEU A 506 -8.90 5.20 27.26
C LEU A 506 -9.03 6.43 26.35
N GLY A 507 -10.22 7.05 26.27
CA GLY A 507 -10.49 8.23 25.44
C GLY A 507 -10.64 7.97 23.94
N GLY A 508 -10.21 6.81 23.45
CA GLY A 508 -10.53 6.29 22.13
C GLY A 508 -11.26 4.95 22.24
N TRP A 509 -11.89 4.52 21.15
CA TRP A 509 -12.46 3.17 21.09
C TRP A 509 -11.34 2.15 20.98
N ALA A 510 -11.21 1.30 21.99
CA ALA A 510 -10.26 0.21 22.03
C ALA A 510 -10.98 -1.10 22.34
N ILE A 511 -10.37 -2.23 21.97
CA ILE A 511 -10.91 -3.55 22.27
C ILE A 511 -10.41 -4.02 23.62
N PHE A 512 -11.35 -4.41 24.47
CA PHE A 512 -11.11 -5.06 25.74
C PHE A 512 -11.58 -6.50 25.68
N ARG A 513 -10.93 -7.36 26.49
CA ARG A 513 -11.39 -8.71 26.77
C ARG A 513 -11.55 -8.92 28.27
N ASN A 514 -12.45 -9.82 28.64
CA ASN A 514 -12.61 -10.33 29.99
C ASN A 514 -13.23 -11.72 29.95
N VAL A 515 -13.05 -12.48 31.01
CA VAL A 515 -13.62 -13.83 31.15
C VAL A 515 -14.68 -13.79 32.25
N LEU A 516 -15.84 -14.34 31.95
CA LEU A 516 -16.91 -14.62 32.89
C LEU A 516 -16.75 -16.06 33.37
N ASP A 517 -16.61 -16.23 34.69
CA ASP A 517 -16.82 -17.51 35.34
C ASP A 517 -18.33 -17.70 35.56
N ALA A 518 -18.94 -18.58 34.76
CA ALA A 518 -20.36 -18.87 34.87
C ALA A 518 -20.71 -19.97 35.88
N GLU A 519 -19.72 -20.65 36.49
CA GLU A 519 -19.95 -21.63 37.56
C GLU A 519 -20.22 -20.94 38.90
N SER A 520 -19.55 -19.81 39.15
CA SER A 520 -19.83 -18.97 40.31
C SER A 520 -21.29 -18.53 40.32
N ASP A 521 -21.99 -18.54 41.47
CA ASP A 521 -23.35 -17.98 41.60
C ASP A 521 -23.38 -16.83 42.62
N PRO A 522 -23.56 -15.56 42.18
CA PRO A 522 -23.76 -15.13 40.79
C PRO A 522 -22.49 -15.21 39.94
N PRO A 523 -22.60 -15.46 38.61
CA PRO A 523 -21.48 -15.32 37.68
C PRO A 523 -20.61 -14.07 37.91
N THR A 524 -19.30 -14.27 37.94
CA THR A 524 -18.31 -13.24 38.25
C THR A 524 -17.36 -12.97 37.08
N TRP A 525 -17.02 -11.70 36.90
CA TRP A 525 -16.07 -11.27 35.87
C TRP A 525 -14.65 -11.17 36.44
N GLY A 526 -13.67 -11.59 35.65
CA GLY A 526 -12.26 -11.29 35.91
C GLY A 526 -11.90 -9.82 35.73
N THR A 527 -10.60 -9.54 35.63
CA THR A 527 -10.09 -8.18 35.33
C THR A 527 -10.09 -7.91 33.82
N PRO A 528 -10.75 -6.83 33.35
CA PRO A 528 -10.69 -6.40 31.95
C PRO A 528 -9.26 -6.13 31.49
N GLN A 529 -8.89 -6.63 30.30
CA GLN A 529 -7.59 -6.43 29.68
C GLN A 529 -7.74 -5.74 28.32
N ARG A 530 -6.94 -4.70 28.07
CA ARG A 530 -6.81 -4.08 26.75
C ARG A 530 -6.05 -5.05 25.84
N LEU A 531 -6.57 -5.31 24.63
CA LEU A 531 -5.91 -6.22 23.70
C LEU A 531 -4.77 -5.57 22.91
N PHE A 532 -5.04 -4.42 22.29
CA PHE A 532 -4.09 -3.78 21.39
C PHE A 532 -3.82 -2.34 21.82
N ALA A 533 -2.53 -1.96 21.85
CA ALA A 533 -2.10 -0.58 21.96
C ALA A 533 -2.34 0.17 20.63
N GLY A 534 -2.39 1.51 20.65
CA GLY A 534 -2.45 2.31 19.43
C GLY A 534 -3.38 3.52 19.46
N ALA A 535 -3.21 4.38 18.48
CA ALA A 535 -3.90 5.66 18.32
C ALA A 535 -5.25 5.57 17.59
N HIS A 536 -5.50 4.44 16.92
CA HIS A 536 -6.64 4.24 16.04
C HIS A 536 -7.83 3.67 16.81
N ALA A 537 -9.04 4.04 16.39
CA ALA A 537 -10.26 3.46 16.91
C ALA A 537 -10.32 1.99 16.46
N MET A 538 -10.64 1.09 17.39
CA MET A 538 -10.87 -0.33 17.14
C MET A 538 -12.26 -0.68 17.66
N ARG A 539 -13.09 -1.25 16.78
CA ARG A 539 -14.52 -1.46 17.01
C ARG A 539 -15.03 -2.80 16.51
N ALA A 540 -16.19 -3.18 17.02
CA ALA A 540 -16.94 -4.40 16.70
C ALA A 540 -16.03 -5.63 16.60
N PRO A 541 -15.39 -6.02 17.72
CA PRO A 541 -14.65 -7.27 17.74
C PRO A 541 -15.57 -8.42 17.36
N LEU A 542 -15.00 -9.42 16.71
CA LEU A 542 -15.62 -10.70 16.41
C LEU A 542 -14.53 -11.77 16.55
N ALA A 543 -14.69 -12.63 17.55
CA ALA A 543 -13.79 -13.76 17.78
C ALA A 543 -14.35 -15.01 17.09
N LEU A 544 -13.49 -15.75 16.41
CA LEU A 544 -13.79 -17.05 15.83
C LEU A 544 -12.62 -17.99 16.09
N ASP A 545 -12.92 -19.21 16.53
CA ASP A 545 -11.92 -20.25 16.60
C ASP A 545 -11.62 -20.83 15.22
N THR A 546 -10.34 -20.86 14.91
CA THR A 546 -9.78 -21.48 13.71
C THR A 546 -8.82 -22.58 14.14
N TYR A 547 -8.44 -23.42 13.19
CA TYR A 547 -7.39 -24.42 13.37
C TYR A 547 -6.05 -23.86 13.90
N ALA A 548 -5.74 -22.59 13.61
CA ALA A 548 -4.48 -21.94 13.99
C ALA A 548 -4.57 -21.27 15.38
N GLY A 549 -5.74 -21.35 16.02
CA GLY A 549 -6.07 -20.61 17.23
C GLY A 549 -7.20 -19.61 16.98
N THR A 550 -7.29 -18.59 17.80
CA THR A 550 -8.46 -17.69 17.81
C THR A 550 -8.21 -16.48 16.94
N PHE A 551 -8.99 -16.34 15.89
CA PHE A 551 -8.95 -15.17 15.03
C PHE A 551 -9.88 -14.09 15.57
N LEU A 552 -9.35 -12.88 15.79
CA LEU A 552 -10.12 -11.72 16.20
C LEU A 552 -10.18 -10.72 15.05
N LEU A 553 -11.34 -10.63 14.42
CA LEU A 553 -11.65 -9.60 13.46
C LEU A 553 -12.16 -8.35 14.17
N HIS A 554 -11.77 -7.18 13.68
CA HIS A 554 -12.32 -5.91 14.14
C HIS A 554 -12.28 -4.87 13.04
N ARG A 555 -12.94 -3.74 13.30
CA ARG A 555 -12.96 -2.57 12.43
C ARG A 555 -12.01 -1.52 12.96
N SER A 556 -11.20 -0.91 12.10
CA SER A 556 -10.29 0.16 12.51
C SER A 556 -10.24 1.32 11.53
N ASN A 557 -10.00 2.53 12.03
CA ASN A 557 -9.70 3.71 11.22
C ASN A 557 -8.19 3.92 11.01
N GLN A 558 -7.39 2.86 11.19
CA GLN A 558 -5.96 2.86 10.95
C GLN A 558 -5.62 3.24 9.51
N SER A 559 -4.63 4.12 9.38
CA SER A 559 -4.11 4.55 8.09
C SER A 559 -3.44 3.39 7.35
N LEU A 560 -3.48 3.44 6.02
CA LEU A 560 -2.83 2.43 5.19
C LEU A 560 -1.51 2.95 4.66
N GLU A 561 -0.44 2.20 4.89
CA GLU A 561 0.84 2.48 4.29
C GLU A 561 0.93 1.78 2.92
N HIS A 562 1.16 2.57 1.88
CA HIS A 562 1.37 2.06 0.53
C HIS A 562 2.85 2.06 0.22
N GLY A 563 3.40 0.83 0.07
CA GLY A 563 4.64 0.42 -0.60
C GLY A 563 5.89 1.28 -0.48
N ARG A 564 7.02 0.61 -0.19
CA ARG A 564 8.37 1.07 -0.59
C ARG A 564 8.46 1.03 -2.12
N THR A 565 8.44 2.19 -2.76
CA THR A 565 8.75 2.30 -4.20
C THR A 565 10.20 1.87 -4.47
N ALA A 566 10.65 1.80 -5.74
CA ALA A 566 12.06 1.52 -6.06
C ALA A 566 13.05 2.49 -5.36
N SER A 567 12.58 3.66 -4.92
CA SER A 567 13.34 4.62 -4.12
C SER A 567 13.31 4.39 -2.61
N GLY A 568 12.63 3.34 -2.11
CA GLY A 568 12.45 3.06 -0.70
C GLY A 568 11.45 3.98 0.02
N ALA A 569 10.77 4.86 -0.71
CA ALA A 569 9.84 5.84 -0.14
C ALA A 569 8.49 5.20 0.23
N THR A 570 7.85 5.69 1.29
CA THR A 570 6.53 5.21 1.75
C THR A 570 5.49 6.32 1.78
N THR A 571 4.26 6.01 1.36
CA THR A 571 3.14 6.96 1.38
C THR A 571 2.09 6.51 2.39
N LEU A 572 1.65 7.40 3.28
CA LEU A 572 0.63 7.11 4.28
C LEU A 572 -0.74 7.68 3.90
N ASP A 573 -1.70 6.77 3.73
CA ASP A 573 -3.10 7.07 3.35
C ASP A 573 -3.99 7.22 4.59
N HIS A 574 -4.27 8.47 4.94
CA HIS A 574 -5.09 8.87 6.08
C HIS A 574 -6.59 9.04 5.76
N ARG A 575 -7.07 8.62 4.58
CA ARG A 575 -8.49 8.76 4.20
C ARG A 575 -9.45 8.05 5.17
N TYR A 576 -8.95 7.06 5.91
CA TYR A 576 -9.73 6.25 6.85
C TYR A 576 -9.98 6.92 8.21
N ALA A 577 -9.06 7.77 8.68
CA ALA A 577 -9.12 8.30 10.05
C ALA A 577 -10.44 9.04 10.36
N GLY A 578 -10.91 9.86 9.41
CA GLY A 578 -12.08 10.73 9.56
C GLY A 578 -11.92 11.80 10.65
N THR A 579 -12.94 12.65 10.79
CA THR A 579 -12.99 13.65 11.85
C THR A 579 -13.63 13.05 13.10
N THR A 580 -12.88 13.03 14.22
CA THR A 580 -13.36 12.53 15.52
C THR A 580 -13.20 13.59 16.60
N THR A 581 -14.10 13.59 17.59
CA THR A 581 -13.94 14.42 18.79
C THR A 581 -12.63 14.09 19.52
N MET A 582 -11.91 15.12 19.96
CA MET A 582 -10.70 14.96 20.77
C MET A 582 -11.08 14.57 22.21
N ASP A 583 -10.43 13.53 22.75
CA ASP A 583 -10.51 13.15 24.16
C ASP A 583 -9.10 13.18 24.76
N ILE A 584 -8.93 13.94 25.84
CA ILE A 584 -7.64 14.13 26.52
C ILE A 584 -7.10 12.84 27.16
N ARG A 585 -7.95 11.81 27.34
CA ARG A 585 -7.54 10.51 27.86
C ARG A 585 -6.86 9.65 26.80
N ALA A 586 -6.98 9.97 25.51
CA ALA A 586 -6.41 9.23 24.39
C ALA A 586 -4.89 9.45 24.23
N ARG A 587 -4.11 9.04 25.23
CA ARG A 587 -2.66 9.28 25.32
C ARG A 587 -1.88 8.80 24.10
N ASP A 588 -2.16 7.57 23.63
CA ASP A 588 -1.49 7.00 22.44
C ASP A 588 -1.72 7.84 21.19
N ARG A 589 -2.93 8.40 21.02
CA ARG A 589 -3.26 9.28 19.91
C ARG A 589 -2.60 10.65 20.04
N LEU A 590 -2.61 11.21 21.24
CA LEU A 590 -2.01 12.53 21.52
C LEU A 590 -0.48 12.50 21.37
N ALA A 591 0.17 11.38 21.68
CA ALA A 591 1.61 11.20 21.53
C ALA A 591 2.08 11.32 20.07
N LEU A 592 1.22 10.97 19.11
CA LEU A 592 1.52 11.08 17.68
C LEU A 592 1.28 12.48 17.11
N ARG A 593 0.86 13.46 17.91
CA ARG A 593 0.56 14.82 17.44
C ARG A 593 1.74 15.41 16.66
N GLY A 594 1.49 15.75 15.40
CA GLY A 594 2.48 16.40 14.53
C GLY A 594 3.54 15.49 13.93
N THR A 595 3.48 14.18 14.19
CA THR A 595 4.36 13.16 13.59
C THR A 595 3.83 12.72 12.22
N PHE A 596 4.60 11.88 11.51
CA PHE A 596 4.15 11.26 10.26
C PHE A 596 2.88 10.43 10.49
N GLU A 597 2.79 9.73 11.61
CA GLU A 597 1.70 8.81 11.92
C GLU A 597 0.46 9.52 12.49
N ASP A 598 0.49 10.85 12.69
CA ASP A 598 -0.60 11.62 13.31
C ASP A 598 -1.95 11.44 12.57
N PRO A 599 -2.94 10.75 13.19
CA PRO A 599 -4.24 10.54 12.57
C PRO A 599 -5.23 11.66 12.91
N GLN A 600 -4.83 12.64 13.72
CA GLN A 600 -5.74 13.68 14.22
C GLN A 600 -6.07 14.72 13.15
N ARG A 601 -7.26 15.30 13.28
CA ARG A 601 -7.73 16.37 12.42
C ARG A 601 -7.86 17.67 13.19
N TYR A 602 -7.39 18.74 12.57
CA TYR A 602 -7.29 20.07 13.15
C TYR A 602 -8.06 21.09 12.31
N LEU A 603 -8.31 22.25 12.90
CA LEU A 603 -8.78 23.39 12.14
C LEU A 603 -7.75 23.76 11.07
N TYR A 604 -8.24 24.23 9.93
CA TYR A 604 -7.42 24.65 8.80
C TYR A 604 -6.47 25.77 9.23
N ASP A 605 -5.18 25.59 8.99
CA ASP A 605 -4.15 26.56 9.36
C ASP A 605 -3.89 27.54 8.21
N THR A 606 -4.13 28.82 8.45
CA THR A 606 -3.91 29.90 7.47
C THR A 606 -2.51 30.53 7.56
N ALA A 607 -1.68 30.16 8.55
CA ALA A 607 -0.41 30.80 8.83
C ALA A 607 0.71 30.33 7.88
N ARG A 608 0.58 30.65 6.59
CA ARG A 608 1.55 30.32 5.52
C ARG A 608 2.95 30.88 5.80
N GLU A 609 3.05 32.07 6.37
CA GLU A 609 4.30 32.83 6.52
C GLU A 609 5.22 32.33 7.63
N THR A 610 4.69 31.61 8.63
CA THR A 610 5.47 31.20 9.81
C THR A 610 6.08 29.80 9.68
N GLY A 611 5.86 29.10 8.57
CA GLY A 611 6.24 27.69 8.40
C GLY A 611 5.46 26.71 9.30
N ARG A 612 4.64 27.21 10.25
CA ARG A 612 3.79 26.42 11.14
C ARG A 612 2.50 25.96 10.49
N GLY A 613 2.10 26.61 9.39
CA GLY A 613 0.94 26.33 8.55
C GLY A 613 0.89 24.97 7.87
N ARG A 614 1.35 23.88 8.47
CA ARG A 614 1.43 22.57 7.80
C ARG A 614 0.06 21.92 7.59
N ILE A 615 -0.92 22.20 8.45
CA ILE A 615 -2.26 21.58 8.38
C ILE A 615 -3.18 22.40 7.48
N ALA A 616 -3.02 22.22 6.17
CA ALA A 616 -3.85 22.86 5.16
C ALA A 616 -4.20 21.88 4.02
N ARG A 617 -5.23 22.21 3.25
CA ARG A 617 -5.74 21.36 2.15
C ARG A 617 -4.77 21.27 0.99
N GLU A 618 -3.98 22.31 0.80
CA GLU A 618 -2.92 22.43 -0.21
C GLU A 618 -1.58 21.84 0.24
N SER A 619 -1.42 21.43 1.49
CA SER A 619 -0.09 21.05 2.01
C SER A 619 0.18 19.56 1.83
N VAL A 620 1.34 19.23 1.28
CA VAL A 620 1.89 17.86 1.23
C VAL A 620 3.19 17.83 2.05
N GLY A 621 3.23 16.99 3.08
CA GLY A 621 4.40 16.77 3.92
C GLY A 621 5.37 15.79 3.29
N LEU A 622 6.63 16.20 3.15
CA LEU A 622 7.74 15.36 2.73
C LEU A 622 8.69 15.18 3.92
N TYR A 623 8.66 14.01 4.52
CA TYR A 623 9.52 13.60 5.63
C TYR A 623 10.80 13.02 5.03
N LEU A 624 11.89 13.76 5.11
CA LEU A 624 13.17 13.48 4.47
C LEU A 624 14.12 12.86 5.48
N THR A 625 14.86 11.83 5.06
CA THR A 625 15.95 11.25 5.85
C THR A 625 17.28 11.56 5.16
N PRO A 626 17.98 12.64 5.55
CA PRO A 626 19.24 13.03 4.94
C PRO A 626 20.33 11.96 5.10
N ARG A 627 21.23 11.86 4.11
CA ARG A 627 22.44 11.02 4.20
C ARG A 627 23.64 11.73 4.83
N THR A 628 23.47 12.98 5.22
CA THR A 628 24.48 13.86 5.80
C THR A 628 23.88 14.54 7.03
N GLU A 629 24.70 14.80 8.04
CA GLU A 629 24.28 15.52 9.25
C GLU A 629 24.56 17.03 9.14
N THR A 630 25.22 17.48 8.06
CA THR A 630 25.63 18.88 7.88
C THR A 630 24.43 19.77 7.50
N PRO A 631 24.04 20.74 8.35
CA PRO A 631 22.84 21.56 8.11
C PRO A 631 22.87 22.34 6.80
N GLU A 632 24.04 22.85 6.39
CA GLU A 632 24.19 23.61 5.14
C GLU A 632 23.96 22.72 3.91
N GLU A 633 24.46 21.48 3.94
CA GLU A 633 24.25 20.51 2.86
C GLU A 633 22.78 20.10 2.77
N ILE A 634 22.13 19.91 3.93
CA ILE A 634 20.71 19.60 4.01
C ILE A 634 19.89 20.76 3.40
N GLN A 635 20.16 22.00 3.83
CA GLN A 635 19.44 23.18 3.34
C GLN A 635 19.66 23.42 1.84
N ALA A 636 20.87 23.19 1.35
CA ALA A 636 21.18 23.27 -0.07
C ALA A 636 20.43 22.21 -0.88
N ALA A 637 20.32 20.97 -0.38
CA ALA A 637 19.56 19.90 -1.01
C ALA A 637 18.05 20.17 -1.02
N VAL A 638 17.50 20.65 0.10
CA VAL A 638 16.08 21.04 0.20
C VAL A 638 15.76 22.22 -0.73
N SER A 639 16.64 23.21 -0.82
CA SER A 639 16.46 24.35 -1.75
C SER A 639 16.42 23.90 -3.21
N ARG A 640 17.31 22.97 -3.61
CA ARG A 640 17.29 22.38 -4.96
C ARG A 640 16.02 21.59 -5.20
N LEU A 641 15.60 20.79 -4.22
CA LEU A 641 14.38 19.99 -4.29
C LEU A 641 13.15 20.89 -4.46
N ALA A 642 13.05 21.99 -3.70
CA ALA A 642 11.95 22.94 -3.78
C ALA A 642 11.82 23.54 -5.20
N GLY A 643 12.93 23.93 -5.83
CA GLY A 643 12.91 24.48 -7.19
C GLY A 643 12.47 23.50 -8.27
N VAL A 644 12.54 22.18 -8.03
CA VAL A 644 12.14 21.15 -9.00
C VAL A 644 10.74 20.62 -8.74
N LEU A 645 10.31 20.56 -7.46
CA LEU A 645 9.03 19.97 -7.09
C LEU A 645 7.82 20.71 -7.67
N GLU A 646 7.92 22.02 -7.94
CA GLU A 646 6.83 22.79 -8.54
C GLU A 646 6.37 22.23 -9.89
N GLU A 647 7.27 21.59 -10.67
CA GLU A 647 6.93 20.96 -11.96
C GLU A 647 6.10 19.68 -11.80
N PHE A 648 6.20 19.02 -10.65
CA PHE A 648 5.59 17.70 -10.38
C PHE A 648 4.40 17.76 -9.42
N MET A 649 4.13 18.92 -8.82
CA MET A 649 3.02 19.15 -7.90
C MET A 649 1.82 19.80 -8.60
N PRO A 650 0.58 19.55 -8.11
CA PRO A 650 -0.56 20.36 -8.54
C PRO A 650 -0.34 21.83 -8.20
N VAL A 651 -0.75 22.75 -9.09
CA VAL A 651 -0.62 24.22 -8.89
C VAL A 651 -1.26 24.69 -7.58
N SER A 652 -2.31 23.99 -7.13
CA SER A 652 -2.99 24.29 -5.88
C SER A 652 -2.33 23.72 -4.63
N ALA A 653 -1.21 23.00 -4.76
CA ALA A 653 -0.53 22.32 -3.67
C ALA A 653 0.86 22.92 -3.39
N ARG A 654 1.35 22.76 -2.17
CA ARG A 654 2.67 23.20 -1.74
C ARG A 654 3.37 22.13 -0.88
N PRO A 655 4.69 21.98 -1.00
CA PRO A 655 5.44 21.05 -0.17
C PRO A 655 5.71 21.65 1.22
N VAL A 656 5.73 20.80 2.24
CA VAL A 656 6.22 21.08 3.58
C VAL A 656 7.33 20.09 3.88
N PHE A 657 8.57 20.56 3.92
CA PHE A 657 9.74 19.73 4.18
C PHE A 657 9.94 19.52 5.68
N ILE A 658 10.12 18.27 6.10
CA ILE A 658 10.35 17.87 7.48
C ILE A 658 11.56 16.94 7.46
N THR A 659 12.63 17.29 8.16
CA THR A 659 13.82 16.44 8.28
C THR A 659 13.72 15.59 9.53
N GLU A 660 13.94 14.28 9.40
CA GLU A 660 13.91 13.30 10.50
C GLU A 660 15.29 12.91 11.00
#